data_AF-A0A2V5U2C7-F1
#
_entry.id   AF-A0A2V5U2C7-F1
#
_cell.length_a   1.000
_cell.length_b   1.000
_cell.length_c   1.000
_cell.angle_alpha   90.00
_cell.angle_beta   90.00
_cell.angle_gamma   90.00
#
_symmetry.space_group_name_H-M   'P 1'
#
loop_
_entity.id
_entity.type
_entity.pdbx_description
1 polymer ?
#
loop_
_entity_poly.entity_id
_entity_poly.type
_entity_poly.pdbx_seq_one_letter_code
_entity_poly.pdbx_strand_id
1 'polypeptide(L)'
;MLRYALLHEGTHSIFNLLETAGISAQELVRSRKFMNISTQPDVSHWEVFRAPANRVLPNESSNRSLLEFVQIDRFRSNVGRNIADAKDGLTTLAKLPTARLERLLAEHVDSVNYRLDSWQTALFDLRARAQRNLSGEQRKLGLHLGSYGYLENLRPARARRVKIPEDVLPQEMREHADNLFLDPQNGGYVHTPSLNHATAAAILRSGYLTHASPAEQDKLAVNLSSARVRRAKYLIDGVRNGQSLEALLGYLFERGLHDWTTRAVEPVILDQLKPAFRKAFPIKRTKVPQQGITGDAAKITEDFSVTNGLDLARTTTPFPYGIADLSSLDPKQAAAVQQEKSNLENSLDSLRDVLTSEAAYQLALGNFDRAGAVMRAISGGDMPVQAEVIDSSRGSDLSFTNRVALHFDPGLTTNPWPAIPLSRRARTEPAFNKWAGDLLDDPKTIRCSVQTNDGAVTDLVSLADLALQPHDLVFIIGKKVEATGFSELESRVRYFFAQKHSLADDVIVKIEFANSGSPDLTVRSFAEVLPLANAIRELAGKSRPLQAQDFVPTSKKVTAAADNPGNIDIAELQTRVTGIRAEFDTLFADLQSKATAVDVAGLRDSLINIANAGFVHAFPLTAVGSDQAHLDILLAQNTSLQKRYTDTIAEYDKNLARVNDPATKPPEKVALLCDMARSFLGDDFVVLPRFSFTNPSEIVAAFGDRDQLLKYIGTQGVTLPIDEWLHGVCLVRPTMHTFGLVRMFSETFGANFGDCRPIQLPYRVNDNWLAVEFPEGTTIVHDTIATLQCLPQNFTPAGAQCGFLVDEWTETLPQKEEVTGITFNYDTPNSAAANAVLLAVTPVETGHWSWDNLIGTVLDTFERAKLRVVEPDMIDTLTRVAPLLPATIAEFTTGKSTINLDYARNLASVNAATLELSRK
;
A
#
# COMPACT_ATOMS: atom_id res chain seq x y z
N MET A 1 -27.98 46.49 -49.55
CA MET A 1 -29.11 45.58 -49.22
C MET A 1 -30.07 46.20 -48.21
N LEU A 2 -29.65 46.55 -47.00
CA LEU A 2 -30.55 47.09 -45.94
C LEU A 2 -31.37 48.33 -46.35
N ARG A 3 -30.75 49.31 -47.02
CA ARG A 3 -31.46 50.48 -47.58
C ARG A 3 -32.54 50.08 -48.58
N TYR A 4 -32.25 49.09 -49.43
CA TYR A 4 -33.18 48.61 -50.45
C TYR A 4 -34.36 47.87 -49.80
N ALA A 5 -34.10 47.03 -48.80
CA ALA A 5 -35.15 46.36 -48.02
C ALA A 5 -36.12 47.36 -47.38
N LEU A 6 -35.61 48.44 -46.76
CA LEU A 6 -36.47 49.46 -46.14
C LEU A 6 -37.30 50.24 -47.17
N LEU A 7 -36.75 50.52 -48.35
CA LEU A 7 -37.50 51.13 -49.45
C LEU A 7 -38.57 50.17 -49.99
N HIS A 8 -38.24 48.89 -50.11
CA HIS A 8 -39.16 47.85 -50.56
C HIS A 8 -40.33 47.68 -49.60
N GLU A 9 -40.08 47.57 -48.29
CA GLU A 9 -41.13 47.51 -47.27
C GLU A 9 -41.95 48.81 -47.24
N GLY A 10 -41.33 49.97 -47.45
CA GLY A 10 -42.06 51.23 -47.63
C GLY A 10 -43.03 51.21 -48.80
N THR A 11 -42.60 50.69 -49.96
CA THR A 11 -43.48 50.51 -51.13
C THR A 11 -44.60 49.53 -50.84
N HIS A 12 -44.31 48.40 -50.20
CA HIS A 12 -45.31 47.39 -49.84
C HIS A 12 -46.34 47.92 -48.83
N SER A 13 -45.89 48.65 -47.81
CA SER A 13 -46.80 49.30 -46.85
C SER A 13 -47.70 50.32 -47.52
N ILE A 14 -47.19 51.14 -48.46
CA ILE A 14 -48.02 52.10 -49.20
C ILE A 14 -48.98 51.36 -50.14
N PHE A 15 -48.55 50.30 -50.80
CA PHE A 15 -49.43 49.45 -51.61
C PHE A 15 -50.58 48.90 -50.78
N ASN A 16 -50.29 48.29 -49.62
CA ASN A 16 -51.32 47.77 -48.72
C ASN A 16 -52.27 48.89 -48.25
N LEU A 17 -51.75 50.09 -47.98
CA LEU A 17 -52.58 51.25 -47.62
C LEU A 17 -53.56 51.61 -48.74
N LEU A 18 -53.07 51.71 -49.97
CA LEU A 18 -53.87 52.03 -51.15
C LEU A 18 -54.91 50.94 -51.42
N GLU A 19 -54.54 49.67 -51.25
CA GLU A 19 -55.47 48.53 -51.38
C GLU A 19 -56.59 48.61 -50.33
N THR A 20 -56.27 48.93 -49.07
CA THR A 20 -57.32 49.13 -48.04
C THR A 20 -58.24 50.32 -48.34
N ALA A 21 -57.77 51.29 -49.13
CA ALA A 21 -58.57 52.44 -49.58
C ALA A 21 -59.29 52.18 -50.92
N GLY A 22 -59.22 50.96 -51.47
CA GLY A 22 -59.86 50.59 -52.74
C GLY A 22 -59.15 51.11 -54.00
N ILE A 23 -57.91 51.60 -53.88
CA ILE A 23 -57.11 52.13 -54.99
C ILE A 23 -56.23 51.01 -55.55
N SER A 24 -56.42 50.66 -56.82
CA SER A 24 -55.60 49.65 -57.49
C SER A 24 -54.21 50.21 -57.84
N ALA A 25 -53.22 49.86 -57.03
CA ALA A 25 -51.83 50.28 -57.20
C ALA A 25 -50.87 49.09 -57.41
N GLN A 26 -51.34 48.03 -58.08
CA GLN A 26 -50.57 46.79 -58.30
C GLN A 26 -49.21 47.02 -58.97
N GLU A 27 -49.06 48.14 -59.68
CA GLU A 27 -47.82 48.54 -60.34
C GLU A 27 -46.67 48.83 -59.36
N LEU A 28 -46.96 49.20 -58.11
CA LEU A 28 -45.96 49.50 -57.08
C LEU A 28 -45.22 48.26 -56.56
N VAL A 29 -45.83 47.07 -56.69
CA VAL A 29 -45.27 45.82 -56.16
C VAL A 29 -44.68 44.94 -57.27
N ARG A 30 -44.79 45.37 -58.53
CA ARG A 30 -44.24 44.64 -59.68
C ARG A 30 -42.77 45.01 -59.91
N SER A 31 -41.92 44.00 -60.10
CA SER A 31 -40.54 44.18 -60.58
C SER A 31 -40.55 44.71 -62.02
N ARG A 32 -40.31 46.02 -62.20
CA ARG A 32 -40.24 46.65 -63.53
C ARG A 32 -38.78 46.73 -63.97
N LYS A 33 -38.44 45.99 -65.04
CA LYS A 33 -37.10 46.01 -65.64
C LYS A 33 -36.91 47.12 -66.67
N PHE A 34 -38.00 47.75 -67.13
CA PHE A 34 -38.00 48.86 -68.07
C PHE A 34 -39.01 49.93 -67.65
N MET A 35 -38.60 51.20 -67.64
CA MET A 35 -39.44 52.36 -67.28
C MET A 35 -39.66 53.25 -68.52
N ASN A 36 -40.81 53.90 -68.61
CA ASN A 36 -41.24 54.85 -69.65
C ASN A 36 -41.27 54.30 -71.09
N ILE A 37 -41.62 53.02 -71.25
CA ILE A 37 -41.86 52.42 -72.58
C ILE A 37 -43.31 52.64 -73.06
N SER A 38 -44.21 53.09 -72.18
CA SER A 38 -45.62 53.38 -72.50
C SER A 38 -45.86 54.88 -72.76
N THR A 39 -46.96 55.22 -73.44
CA THR A 39 -47.39 56.62 -73.67
C THR A 39 -47.88 57.33 -72.40
N GLN A 40 -48.06 56.60 -71.29
CA GLN A 40 -48.26 57.19 -69.97
C GLN A 40 -46.93 57.19 -69.19
N PRO A 41 -46.57 58.30 -68.53
CA PRO A 41 -45.35 58.37 -67.73
C PRO A 41 -45.46 57.40 -66.54
N ASP A 42 -44.44 56.57 -66.37
CA ASP A 42 -44.37 55.63 -65.25
C ASP A 42 -44.05 56.39 -63.96
N VAL A 43 -44.86 56.15 -62.92
CA VAL A 43 -44.66 56.78 -61.61
C VAL A 43 -43.55 56.04 -60.85
N SER A 44 -42.51 56.77 -60.47
CA SER A 44 -41.42 56.23 -59.67
C SER A 44 -41.84 56.01 -58.20
N HIS A 45 -41.19 55.06 -57.50
CA HIS A 45 -41.42 54.85 -56.06
C HIS A 45 -41.23 56.16 -55.26
N TRP A 46 -40.30 57.03 -55.67
CA TRP A 46 -40.04 58.29 -54.99
C TRP A 46 -41.15 59.32 -55.16
N GLU A 47 -41.83 59.34 -56.30
CA GLU A 47 -43.00 60.21 -56.53
C GLU A 47 -44.17 59.75 -55.67
N VAL A 48 -44.39 58.44 -55.57
CA VAL A 48 -45.41 57.87 -54.68
C VAL A 48 -45.09 58.13 -53.21
N PHE A 49 -43.84 57.98 -52.79
CA PHE A 49 -43.44 58.25 -51.40
C PHE A 49 -43.69 59.70 -51.00
N ARG A 50 -43.48 60.65 -51.92
CA ARG A 50 -43.65 62.09 -51.68
C ARG A 50 -45.09 62.57 -51.82
N ALA A 51 -45.97 61.80 -52.46
CA ALA A 51 -47.36 62.20 -52.63
C ALA A 51 -48.01 62.44 -51.26
N PRO A 52 -48.70 63.58 -51.03
CA PRO A 52 -49.33 63.87 -49.76
C PRO A 52 -50.61 63.03 -49.61
N ALA A 53 -50.82 62.46 -48.42
CA ALA A 53 -51.88 61.50 -48.14
C ALA A 53 -53.29 62.05 -48.44
N ASN A 54 -53.56 63.32 -48.11
CA ASN A 54 -54.81 64.02 -48.41
C ASN A 54 -55.17 64.17 -49.90
N ARG A 55 -54.20 64.05 -50.82
CA ARG A 55 -54.44 64.11 -52.26
C ARG A 55 -54.72 62.74 -52.87
N VAL A 56 -54.28 61.67 -52.21
CA VAL A 56 -54.34 60.31 -52.75
C VAL A 56 -55.42 59.48 -52.07
N LEU A 57 -55.59 59.62 -50.75
CA LEU A 57 -56.55 58.84 -49.97
C LEU A 57 -57.87 59.60 -49.79
N PRO A 58 -59.02 58.97 -50.08
CA PRO A 58 -60.32 59.57 -49.78
C PRO A 58 -60.48 59.79 -48.28
N ASN A 59 -60.99 60.95 -47.87
CA ASN A 59 -61.31 61.31 -46.47
C ASN A 59 -60.12 61.43 -45.49
N GLU A 60 -58.89 61.58 -45.98
CA GLU A 60 -57.71 61.84 -45.14
C GLU A 60 -57.35 63.33 -45.10
N SER A 61 -57.22 63.91 -43.91
CA SER A 61 -56.90 65.35 -43.74
C SER A 61 -55.40 65.62 -43.60
N SER A 62 -54.59 64.58 -43.38
CA SER A 62 -53.15 64.69 -43.21
C SER A 62 -52.43 65.08 -44.52
N ASN A 63 -51.64 66.15 -44.48
CA ASN A 63 -50.77 66.57 -45.59
C ASN A 63 -49.39 65.87 -45.57
N ARG A 64 -49.21 64.83 -44.72
CA ARG A 64 -47.96 64.08 -44.65
C ARG A 64 -47.74 63.30 -45.94
N SER A 65 -46.47 63.06 -46.27
CA SER A 65 -46.12 62.18 -47.37
C SER A 65 -46.63 60.76 -47.12
N LEU A 66 -47.01 60.00 -48.15
CA LEU A 66 -47.52 58.64 -47.99
C LEU A 66 -46.53 57.74 -47.23
N LEU A 67 -45.22 57.96 -47.43
CA LEU A 67 -44.17 57.22 -46.72
C LEU A 67 -44.14 57.52 -45.22
N GLU A 68 -44.32 58.78 -44.80
CA GLU A 68 -44.42 59.13 -43.39
C GLU A 68 -45.76 58.68 -42.79
N PHE A 69 -46.81 58.67 -43.62
CA PHE A 69 -48.15 58.32 -43.20
C PHE A 69 -48.27 56.84 -42.81
N VAL A 70 -47.68 55.93 -43.58
CA VAL A 70 -47.65 54.48 -43.23
C VAL A 70 -46.80 54.16 -42.00
N GLN A 71 -45.99 55.12 -41.53
CA GLN A 71 -45.11 54.94 -40.36
C GLN A 71 -45.71 55.49 -39.05
N ILE A 72 -46.92 56.03 -39.09
CA ILE A 72 -47.62 56.51 -37.89
C ILE A 72 -47.99 55.32 -37.01
N ASP A 73 -47.91 55.48 -35.67
CA ASP A 73 -48.16 54.40 -34.70
C ASP A 73 -49.50 53.67 -34.91
N ARG A 74 -50.54 54.37 -35.39
CA ARG A 74 -51.83 53.78 -35.76
C ARG A 74 -51.71 52.63 -36.76
N PHE A 75 -50.73 52.68 -37.66
CA PHE A 75 -50.52 51.69 -38.70
C PHE A 75 -49.44 50.65 -38.35
N ARG A 76 -48.79 50.77 -37.18
CA ARG A 76 -47.67 49.91 -36.78
C ARG A 76 -48.05 48.42 -36.68
N SER A 77 -49.30 48.10 -36.36
CA SER A 77 -49.78 46.73 -36.21
C SER A 77 -50.42 46.12 -37.46
N ASN A 78 -50.62 46.91 -38.53
CA ASN A 78 -51.28 46.45 -39.76
C ASN A 78 -50.43 46.78 -41.01
N VAL A 79 -50.81 47.81 -41.77
CA VAL A 79 -50.23 48.26 -43.02
C VAL A 79 -48.74 48.61 -42.88
N GLY A 80 -48.35 49.18 -41.74
CA GLY A 80 -46.97 49.55 -41.39
C GLY A 80 -46.21 48.49 -40.59
N ARG A 81 -46.73 47.27 -40.43
CA ARG A 81 -46.09 46.23 -39.61
C ARG A 81 -44.71 45.85 -40.12
N ASN A 82 -44.58 45.51 -41.39
CA ASN A 82 -43.30 45.02 -41.93
C ASN A 82 -42.22 46.11 -41.93
N ILE A 83 -42.59 47.36 -42.22
CA ILE A 83 -41.63 48.48 -42.13
C ILE A 83 -41.22 48.77 -40.69
N ALA A 84 -42.12 48.57 -39.72
CA ALA A 84 -41.79 48.65 -38.29
C ALA A 84 -40.84 47.52 -37.88
N ASP A 85 -41.13 46.27 -38.27
CA ASP A 85 -40.28 45.11 -38.00
C ASP A 85 -38.89 45.28 -38.64
N ALA A 86 -38.82 45.80 -39.88
CA ALA A 86 -37.56 46.10 -40.55
C ALA A 86 -36.76 47.20 -39.82
N LYS A 87 -37.41 48.25 -39.31
CA LYS A 87 -36.77 49.29 -38.50
C LYS A 87 -36.27 48.76 -37.15
N ASP A 88 -37.06 47.93 -36.48
CA ASP A 88 -36.69 47.31 -35.21
C ASP A 88 -35.49 46.35 -35.42
N GLY A 89 -35.48 45.60 -36.54
CA GLY A 89 -34.34 44.80 -36.99
C GLY A 89 -33.08 45.64 -37.25
N LEU A 90 -33.21 46.77 -37.97
CA LEU A 90 -32.09 47.69 -38.20
C LEU A 90 -31.55 48.30 -36.90
N THR A 91 -32.43 48.62 -35.95
CA THR A 91 -32.02 49.15 -34.63
C THR A 91 -31.20 48.12 -33.86
N THR A 92 -31.53 46.84 -34.01
CA THR A 92 -30.76 45.72 -33.44
C THR A 92 -29.40 45.56 -34.16
N LEU A 93 -29.40 45.53 -35.48
CA LEU A 93 -28.18 45.35 -36.29
C LEU A 93 -27.20 46.53 -36.16
N ALA A 94 -27.70 47.75 -35.99
CA ALA A 94 -26.88 48.96 -35.85
C ALA A 94 -25.94 48.94 -34.64
N LYS A 95 -26.24 48.11 -33.62
CA LYS A 95 -25.41 47.98 -32.41
C LYS A 95 -24.26 46.96 -32.56
N LEU A 96 -24.20 46.22 -33.68
CA LEU A 96 -23.25 45.13 -33.87
C LEU A 96 -21.98 45.57 -34.60
N PRO A 97 -20.80 45.03 -34.24
CA PRO A 97 -19.55 45.26 -34.98
C PRO A 97 -19.61 44.71 -36.42
N THR A 98 -18.88 45.32 -37.34
CA THR A 98 -18.81 44.93 -38.76
C THR A 98 -18.48 43.45 -38.97
N ALA A 99 -17.52 42.91 -38.22
CA ALA A 99 -17.14 41.49 -38.32
C ALA A 99 -18.29 40.54 -37.95
N ARG A 100 -19.16 40.94 -37.01
CA ARG A 100 -20.34 40.15 -36.63
C ARG A 100 -21.44 40.27 -37.67
N LEU A 101 -21.60 41.44 -38.30
CA LEU A 101 -22.54 41.64 -39.41
C LEU A 101 -22.15 40.82 -40.64
N GLU A 102 -20.87 40.75 -40.97
CA GLU A 102 -20.35 39.91 -42.06
C GLU A 102 -20.64 38.43 -41.81
N ARG A 103 -20.35 37.94 -40.59
CA ARG A 103 -20.65 36.56 -40.22
C ARG A 103 -22.15 36.25 -40.25
N LEU A 104 -23.00 37.14 -39.73
CA LEU A 104 -24.44 36.97 -39.78
C LEU A 104 -24.98 36.98 -41.23
N LEU A 105 -24.38 37.78 -42.11
CA LEU A 105 -24.73 37.79 -43.53
C LEU A 105 -24.34 36.46 -44.19
N ALA A 106 -23.14 35.94 -43.92
CA ALA A 106 -22.71 34.63 -44.42
C ALA A 106 -23.62 33.50 -43.92
N GLU A 107 -23.89 33.45 -42.62
CA GLU A 107 -24.80 32.46 -42.00
C GLU A 107 -26.22 32.54 -42.59
N HIS A 108 -26.69 33.76 -42.89
CA HIS A 108 -27.99 33.97 -43.53
C HIS A 108 -28.01 33.48 -44.98
N VAL A 109 -26.97 33.80 -45.76
CA VAL A 109 -26.80 33.33 -47.14
C VAL A 109 -26.72 31.80 -47.18
N ASP A 110 -25.97 31.18 -46.29
CA ASP A 110 -25.87 29.71 -46.17
C ASP A 110 -27.23 29.07 -45.87
N SER A 111 -28.00 29.69 -44.97
CA SER A 111 -29.34 29.24 -44.60
C SER A 111 -30.34 29.32 -45.76
N VAL A 112 -30.18 30.27 -46.69
CA VAL A 112 -31.05 30.43 -47.86
C VAL A 112 -30.56 29.68 -49.10
N ASN A 113 -29.29 29.25 -49.13
CA ASN A 113 -28.68 28.69 -50.34
C ASN A 113 -28.77 27.14 -50.42
N TYR A 114 -28.35 26.42 -49.37
CA TYR A 114 -28.26 24.95 -49.41
C TYR A 114 -28.93 24.23 -48.22
N ARG A 115 -29.29 24.94 -47.14
CA ARG A 115 -29.93 24.37 -45.95
C ARG A 115 -31.45 24.28 -46.08
N LEU A 116 -31.96 23.40 -46.93
CA LEU A 116 -33.41 23.13 -47.07
C LEU A 116 -34.05 22.73 -45.73
N ASP A 117 -33.29 22.08 -44.85
CA ASP A 117 -33.73 21.71 -43.50
C ASP A 117 -34.04 22.93 -42.62
N SER A 118 -33.30 24.03 -42.77
CA SER A 118 -33.57 25.29 -42.07
C SER A 118 -34.91 25.90 -42.49
N TRP A 119 -35.28 25.77 -43.77
CA TRP A 119 -36.59 26.23 -44.26
C TRP A 119 -37.74 25.36 -43.76
N GLN A 120 -37.56 24.04 -43.82
CA GLN A 120 -38.55 23.10 -43.31
C GLN A 120 -38.75 23.26 -41.80
N THR A 121 -37.66 23.48 -41.05
CA THR A 121 -37.75 23.71 -39.60
C THR A 121 -38.31 25.07 -39.23
N ALA A 122 -38.10 26.11 -40.06
CA ALA A 122 -38.76 27.40 -39.87
C ALA A 122 -40.30 27.30 -39.95
N LEU A 123 -40.85 26.37 -40.74
CA LEU A 123 -42.31 26.11 -40.75
C LEU A 123 -42.81 25.54 -39.42
N PHE A 124 -42.00 24.70 -38.76
CA PHE A 124 -42.32 24.18 -37.42
C PHE A 124 -42.26 25.27 -36.36
N ASP A 125 -41.27 26.17 -36.43
CA ASP A 125 -41.19 27.34 -35.54
C ASP A 125 -42.37 28.30 -35.77
N LEU A 126 -42.71 28.60 -37.02
CA LEU A 126 -43.87 29.42 -37.38
C LEU A 126 -45.17 28.81 -36.82
N ARG A 127 -45.33 27.49 -36.96
CA ARG A 127 -46.48 26.77 -36.40
C ARG A 127 -46.48 26.77 -34.87
N ALA A 128 -45.34 26.54 -34.23
CA ALA A 128 -45.22 26.60 -32.78
C ALA A 128 -45.53 28.00 -32.24
N ARG A 129 -45.10 29.07 -32.94
CA ARG A 129 -45.44 30.46 -32.62
C ARG A 129 -46.92 30.75 -32.83
N ALA A 130 -47.53 30.25 -33.91
CA ALA A 130 -48.97 30.36 -34.15
C ALA A 130 -49.78 29.69 -33.02
N GLN A 131 -49.38 28.48 -32.61
CA GLN A 131 -49.99 27.74 -31.49
C GLN A 131 -49.83 28.45 -30.14
N ARG A 132 -48.70 29.14 -29.94
CA ARG A 132 -48.41 29.89 -28.69
C ARG A 132 -48.97 31.30 -28.67
N ASN A 133 -49.57 31.76 -29.77
CA ASN A 133 -50.25 33.04 -29.99
C ASN A 133 -49.82 34.17 -29.02
N LEU A 134 -48.68 34.81 -29.29
CA LEU A 134 -48.03 35.79 -28.39
C LEU A 134 -48.77 37.15 -28.29
N SER A 135 -49.88 37.35 -29.02
CA SER A 135 -50.55 38.65 -29.14
C SER A 135 -52.08 38.61 -28.97
N GLY A 136 -52.66 37.52 -28.43
CA GLY A 136 -54.09 37.42 -28.12
C GLY A 136 -54.38 37.12 -26.64
N GLU A 137 -55.48 37.64 -26.11
CA GLU A 137 -55.89 37.53 -24.69
C GLU A 137 -56.21 36.10 -24.22
N GLN A 138 -56.34 35.13 -25.13
CA GLN A 138 -56.56 33.71 -24.79
C GLN A 138 -55.32 32.86 -25.09
N ARG A 139 -54.30 33.01 -24.26
CA ARG A 139 -53.10 32.16 -24.29
C ARG A 139 -53.38 30.84 -23.58
N LYS A 140 -53.24 29.70 -24.28
CA LYS A 140 -53.20 28.38 -23.62
C LYS A 140 -51.80 28.16 -23.02
N LEU A 141 -51.73 27.93 -21.72
CA LEU A 141 -50.48 27.71 -20.98
C LEU A 141 -50.38 26.21 -20.60
N GLY A 142 -49.38 25.51 -21.14
CA GLY A 142 -49.06 24.12 -20.78
C GLY A 142 -47.96 23.51 -21.68
N LEU A 143 -47.03 22.76 -21.08
CA LEU A 143 -46.03 21.95 -21.79
C LEU A 143 -46.23 20.48 -21.39
N HIS A 144 -46.20 19.57 -22.36
CA HIS A 144 -46.12 18.15 -22.09
C HIS A 144 -44.65 17.73 -22.09
N LEU A 145 -44.23 17.00 -21.06
CA LEU A 145 -42.88 16.46 -20.93
C LEU A 145 -42.94 14.94 -21.06
N GLY A 146 -41.97 14.36 -21.78
CA GLY A 146 -41.83 12.93 -21.95
C GLY A 146 -40.38 12.57 -22.27
N SER A 147 -40.05 11.29 -22.15
CA SER A 147 -38.75 10.72 -22.53
C SER A 147 -38.90 9.90 -23.81
N TYR A 148 -37.82 9.84 -24.60
CA TYR A 148 -37.75 9.01 -25.80
C TYR A 148 -36.43 8.24 -25.82
N GLY A 149 -36.43 7.11 -26.51
CA GLY A 149 -35.24 6.29 -26.77
C GLY A 149 -35.34 5.67 -28.16
N TYR A 150 -34.21 5.45 -28.81
CA TYR A 150 -34.15 4.90 -30.16
C TYR A 150 -32.97 3.92 -30.27
N LEU A 151 -33.23 2.75 -30.85
CA LEU A 151 -32.26 1.66 -31.02
C LEU A 151 -32.24 1.27 -32.50
N GLU A 152 -31.05 1.15 -33.07
CA GLU A 152 -30.86 0.81 -34.48
C GLU A 152 -30.02 -0.44 -34.65
N ASN A 153 -30.14 -1.06 -35.83
CA ASN A 153 -29.28 -2.18 -36.26
C ASN A 153 -29.26 -3.34 -35.26
N LEU A 154 -30.39 -3.62 -34.61
CA LEU A 154 -30.56 -4.78 -33.76
C LEU A 154 -30.24 -6.03 -34.57
N ARG A 155 -29.18 -6.73 -34.18
CA ARG A 155 -28.80 -8.02 -34.75
C ARG A 155 -29.10 -9.10 -33.71
N PRO A 156 -29.75 -10.22 -34.10
CA PRO A 156 -29.88 -11.35 -33.19
C PRO A 156 -28.48 -11.87 -32.83
N ALA A 157 -28.23 -12.01 -31.53
CA ALA A 157 -26.99 -12.62 -31.04
C ALA A 157 -26.92 -14.07 -31.54
N ARG A 158 -25.87 -14.41 -32.29
CA ARG A 158 -25.64 -15.77 -32.81
C ARG A 158 -25.05 -16.73 -31.76
N ALA A 159 -24.70 -16.22 -30.58
CA ALA A 159 -24.13 -17.01 -29.50
C ALA A 159 -25.18 -17.97 -28.91
N ARG A 160 -24.76 -19.22 -28.73
CA ARG A 160 -25.60 -20.30 -28.19
C ARG A 160 -25.71 -20.08 -26.67
N ARG A 161 -26.77 -19.41 -26.24
CA ARG A 161 -27.14 -19.28 -24.82
C ARG A 161 -27.28 -20.67 -24.21
N VAL A 162 -26.57 -20.96 -23.12
CA VAL A 162 -26.66 -22.24 -22.42
C VAL A 162 -27.68 -22.10 -21.31
N LYS A 163 -28.73 -22.93 -21.28
CA LYS A 163 -29.75 -22.87 -20.22
C LYS A 163 -29.14 -23.25 -18.88
N ILE A 164 -29.41 -22.45 -17.83
CA ILE A 164 -29.05 -22.81 -16.46
C ILE A 164 -30.19 -23.65 -15.89
N PRO A 165 -29.94 -24.89 -15.44
CA PRO A 165 -30.99 -25.68 -14.81
C PRO A 165 -31.27 -25.14 -13.39
N GLU A 166 -32.56 -25.06 -13.02
CA GLU A 166 -33.01 -24.39 -11.78
C GLU A 166 -32.57 -25.10 -10.48
N ASP A 167 -32.17 -26.36 -10.58
CA ASP A 167 -31.62 -27.15 -9.46
C ASP A 167 -30.32 -26.55 -8.90
N VAL A 168 -29.53 -25.87 -9.75
CA VAL A 168 -28.29 -25.19 -9.37
C VAL A 168 -28.56 -23.85 -8.67
N LEU A 169 -29.74 -23.27 -8.84
CA LEU A 169 -30.09 -21.96 -8.27
C LEU A 169 -30.53 -22.10 -6.80
N PRO A 170 -30.20 -21.11 -5.94
CA PRO A 170 -30.79 -20.99 -4.61
C PRO A 170 -32.31 -20.96 -4.68
N GLN A 171 -32.99 -21.49 -3.65
CA GLN A 171 -34.45 -21.65 -3.66
C GLN A 171 -35.20 -20.34 -3.94
N GLU A 172 -34.67 -19.22 -3.48
CA GLU A 172 -35.22 -17.86 -3.66
C GLU A 172 -35.18 -17.37 -5.12
N MET A 173 -34.30 -17.93 -5.96
CA MET A 173 -34.09 -17.53 -7.36
C MET A 173 -34.72 -18.51 -8.35
N ARG A 174 -35.49 -19.52 -7.89
CA ARG A 174 -36.19 -20.48 -8.75
C ARG A 174 -37.55 -19.91 -9.15
N GLU A 175 -37.65 -19.41 -10.38
CA GLU A 175 -38.87 -18.77 -10.90
C GLU A 175 -39.82 -19.75 -11.60
N HIS A 176 -39.44 -21.03 -11.73
CA HIS A 176 -40.14 -22.05 -12.52
C HIS A 176 -40.42 -21.60 -13.95
N ALA A 177 -39.47 -20.85 -14.51
CA ALA A 177 -39.58 -20.19 -15.80
C ALA A 177 -38.33 -20.43 -16.65
N ASP A 178 -38.52 -20.66 -17.95
CA ASP A 178 -37.44 -20.92 -18.90
C ASP A 178 -36.79 -19.61 -19.40
N ASN A 179 -36.26 -18.80 -18.48
CA ASN A 179 -35.75 -17.44 -18.76
C ASN A 179 -34.26 -17.21 -18.43
N LEU A 180 -33.61 -18.10 -17.67
CA LEU A 180 -32.21 -17.95 -17.24
C LEU A 180 -31.22 -18.68 -18.17
N PHE A 181 -30.26 -17.90 -18.68
CA PHE A 181 -29.23 -18.39 -19.61
C PHE A 181 -27.85 -17.92 -19.19
N LEU A 182 -26.86 -18.79 -19.31
CA LEU A 182 -25.45 -18.47 -19.19
C LEU A 182 -24.93 -18.02 -20.55
N ASP A 183 -24.33 -16.83 -20.57
CA ASP A 183 -23.58 -16.32 -21.71
C ASP A 183 -22.12 -16.80 -21.60
N PRO A 184 -21.63 -17.64 -22.52
CA PRO A 184 -20.24 -18.11 -22.51
C PRO A 184 -19.21 -16.98 -22.65
N GLN A 185 -19.62 -15.81 -23.13
CA GLN A 185 -18.75 -14.64 -23.27
C GLN A 185 -18.75 -13.74 -22.03
N ASN A 186 -19.64 -13.98 -21.06
CA ASN A 186 -19.66 -13.21 -19.83
C ASN A 186 -18.39 -13.48 -19.03
N GLY A 187 -17.68 -12.41 -18.70
CA GLY A 187 -16.47 -12.48 -17.89
C GLY A 187 -16.72 -13.08 -16.49
N GLY A 188 -17.92 -12.93 -15.93
CA GLY A 188 -18.33 -13.37 -14.58
C GLY A 188 -18.24 -12.26 -13.53
N TYR A 189 -18.10 -12.61 -12.24
CA TYR A 189 -17.82 -11.66 -11.15
C TYR A 189 -16.49 -11.97 -10.45
N VAL A 190 -15.95 -10.98 -9.71
CA VAL A 190 -14.83 -11.13 -8.79
C VAL A 190 -15.25 -10.49 -7.48
N HIS A 191 -15.23 -11.26 -6.40
CA HIS A 191 -15.40 -10.76 -5.04
C HIS A 191 -14.04 -10.38 -4.47
N THR A 192 -13.95 -9.21 -3.86
CA THR A 192 -12.69 -8.60 -3.44
C THR A 192 -12.82 -8.02 -2.03
N PRO A 193 -11.70 -7.90 -1.28
CA PRO A 193 -11.75 -7.46 0.12
C PRO A 193 -12.24 -6.03 0.33
N SER A 194 -12.18 -5.16 -0.68
CA SER A 194 -12.68 -3.78 -0.58
C SER A 194 -13.11 -3.22 -1.94
N LEU A 195 -13.82 -2.08 -1.94
CA LEU A 195 -14.26 -1.40 -3.16
C LEU A 195 -13.09 -1.00 -4.07
N ASN A 196 -11.95 -0.62 -3.50
CA ASN A 196 -10.75 -0.26 -4.28
C ASN A 196 -10.15 -1.50 -4.96
N HIS A 197 -10.14 -2.64 -4.27
CA HIS A 197 -9.74 -3.90 -4.89
C HIS A 197 -10.73 -4.32 -5.99
N ALA A 198 -12.04 -4.08 -5.82
CA ALA A 198 -13.03 -4.36 -6.86
C ALA A 198 -12.77 -3.54 -8.13
N THR A 199 -12.46 -2.26 -7.98
CA THR A 199 -12.10 -1.37 -9.11
C THR A 199 -10.81 -1.81 -9.78
N ALA A 200 -9.77 -2.12 -9.02
CA ALA A 200 -8.50 -2.63 -9.56
C ALA A 200 -8.70 -3.95 -10.33
N ALA A 201 -9.45 -4.90 -9.75
CA ALA A 201 -9.81 -6.15 -10.39
C ALA A 201 -10.63 -5.93 -11.67
N ALA A 202 -11.53 -4.93 -11.69
CA ALA A 202 -12.29 -4.57 -12.88
C ALA A 202 -11.37 -4.09 -14.02
N ILE A 203 -10.38 -3.24 -13.70
CA ILE A 203 -9.39 -2.74 -14.66
C ILE A 203 -8.56 -3.88 -15.24
N LEU A 204 -7.98 -4.72 -14.37
CA LEU A 204 -7.15 -5.86 -14.80
C LEU A 204 -7.94 -6.84 -15.67
N ARG A 205 -9.18 -7.16 -15.25
CA ARG A 205 -10.05 -8.08 -15.97
C ARG A 205 -10.55 -7.51 -17.30
N SER A 206 -10.85 -6.23 -17.36
CA SER A 206 -11.17 -5.55 -18.62
C SER A 206 -9.99 -5.60 -19.59
N GLY A 207 -8.77 -5.37 -19.09
CA GLY A 207 -7.53 -5.53 -19.87
C GLY A 207 -7.36 -6.95 -20.41
N TYR A 208 -7.53 -7.97 -19.56
CA TYR A 208 -7.49 -9.37 -19.97
C TYR A 208 -8.54 -9.70 -21.04
N LEU A 209 -9.82 -9.38 -20.82
CA LEU A 209 -10.90 -9.70 -21.77
C LEU A 209 -10.73 -8.99 -23.12
N THR A 210 -10.11 -7.81 -23.14
CA THR A 210 -9.89 -7.03 -24.36
C THR A 210 -8.69 -7.52 -25.17
N HIS A 211 -7.64 -8.01 -24.50
CA HIS A 211 -6.36 -8.32 -25.16
C HIS A 211 -6.03 -9.81 -25.23
N ALA A 212 -6.69 -10.66 -24.44
CA ALA A 212 -6.53 -12.10 -24.52
C ALA A 212 -7.00 -12.60 -25.89
N SER A 213 -6.17 -13.42 -26.53
CA SER A 213 -6.50 -14.06 -27.80
C SER A 213 -6.30 -15.58 -27.66
N PRO A 214 -6.89 -16.41 -28.53
CA PRO A 214 -6.66 -17.85 -28.48
C PRO A 214 -5.19 -18.26 -28.58
N ALA A 215 -4.34 -17.43 -29.21
CA ALA A 215 -2.90 -17.65 -29.34
C ALA A 215 -2.09 -17.17 -28.11
N GLU A 216 -2.61 -16.19 -27.38
CA GLU A 216 -1.98 -15.59 -26.20
C GLU A 216 -3.01 -15.53 -25.06
N GLN A 217 -3.39 -16.70 -24.54
CA GLN A 217 -4.45 -16.81 -23.53
C GLN A 217 -4.07 -16.14 -22.22
N ASP A 218 -2.81 -16.21 -21.81
CA ASP A 218 -2.34 -15.70 -20.51
C ASP A 218 -1.97 -14.21 -20.52
N LYS A 219 -2.24 -13.50 -21.62
CA LYS A 219 -1.86 -12.09 -21.74
C LYS A 219 -2.65 -11.23 -20.75
N LEU A 220 -1.92 -10.53 -19.86
CA LEU A 220 -2.51 -9.76 -18.75
C LEU A 220 -3.31 -10.62 -17.76
N ALA A 221 -3.13 -11.94 -17.77
CA ALA A 221 -3.61 -12.79 -16.69
C ALA A 221 -2.78 -12.50 -15.43
N VAL A 222 -3.46 -12.42 -14.28
CA VAL A 222 -2.83 -12.09 -12.99
C VAL A 222 -3.22 -13.14 -11.97
N ASN A 223 -2.25 -13.67 -11.22
CA ASN A 223 -2.44 -14.67 -10.18
C ASN A 223 -1.82 -14.23 -8.84
N LEU A 224 -2.69 -13.79 -7.93
CA LEU A 224 -2.32 -13.37 -6.56
C LEU A 224 -2.51 -14.49 -5.51
N SER A 225 -2.17 -15.74 -5.82
CA SER A 225 -2.17 -16.81 -4.82
C SER A 225 -1.17 -16.55 -3.68
N SER A 226 -1.48 -17.02 -2.47
CA SER A 226 -0.66 -16.74 -1.27
C SER A 226 0.79 -17.23 -1.37
N ALA A 227 1.05 -18.29 -2.15
CA ALA A 227 2.41 -18.78 -2.41
C ALA A 227 3.18 -17.84 -3.35
N ARG A 228 2.53 -17.32 -4.40
CA ARG A 228 3.10 -16.34 -5.32
C ARG A 228 3.37 -15.01 -4.63
N VAL A 229 2.41 -14.51 -3.86
CA VAL A 229 2.57 -13.25 -3.09
C VAL A 229 3.73 -13.34 -2.10
N ARG A 230 3.90 -14.46 -1.39
CA ARG A 230 5.05 -14.66 -0.48
C ARG A 230 6.40 -14.64 -1.20
N ARG A 231 6.49 -15.27 -2.39
CA ARG A 231 7.70 -15.25 -3.22
C ARG A 231 8.01 -13.83 -3.71
N ALA A 232 7.01 -13.13 -4.25
CA ALA A 232 7.14 -11.75 -4.67
C ALA A 232 7.59 -10.84 -3.50
N LYS A 233 6.97 -10.98 -2.32
CA LYS A 233 7.33 -10.22 -1.12
C LYS A 233 8.79 -10.46 -0.70
N TYR A 234 9.26 -11.71 -0.70
CA TYR A 234 10.67 -12.02 -0.42
C TYR A 234 11.63 -11.30 -1.39
N LEU A 235 11.30 -11.26 -2.69
CA LEU A 235 12.09 -10.54 -3.68
C LEU A 235 12.06 -9.03 -3.47
N ILE A 236 10.88 -8.44 -3.20
CA ILE A 236 10.72 -7.01 -2.92
C ILE A 236 11.52 -6.61 -1.67
N ASP A 237 11.37 -7.35 -0.56
CA ASP A 237 12.06 -7.07 0.69
C ASP A 237 13.58 -7.24 0.52
N GLY A 238 14.03 -8.23 -0.25
CA GLY A 238 15.44 -8.41 -0.59
C GLY A 238 16.03 -7.22 -1.36
N VAL A 239 15.32 -6.73 -2.38
CA VAL A 239 15.75 -5.57 -3.17
C VAL A 239 15.81 -4.31 -2.31
N ARG A 240 14.82 -4.11 -1.44
CA ARG A 240 14.79 -3.00 -0.48
C ARG A 240 15.95 -3.03 0.52
N ASN A 241 16.43 -4.22 0.87
CA ASN A 241 17.61 -4.41 1.72
C ASN A 241 18.95 -4.27 0.96
N GLY A 242 18.92 -3.75 -0.27
CA GLY A 242 20.11 -3.44 -1.07
C GLY A 242 20.68 -4.63 -1.85
N GLN A 243 19.96 -5.76 -1.95
CA GLN A 243 20.39 -6.89 -2.78
C GLN A 243 19.87 -6.76 -4.22
N SER A 244 20.69 -7.09 -5.22
CA SER A 244 20.23 -7.11 -6.62
C SER A 244 19.23 -8.25 -6.87
N LEU A 245 18.20 -8.01 -7.69
CA LEU A 245 17.21 -9.03 -8.08
C LEU A 245 17.85 -10.29 -8.69
N GLU A 246 18.91 -10.11 -9.48
CA GLU A 246 19.71 -11.18 -10.10
C GLU A 246 20.26 -12.16 -9.06
N ALA A 247 20.80 -11.62 -7.96
CA ALA A 247 21.35 -12.41 -6.85
C ALA A 247 20.26 -13.11 -6.03
N LEU A 248 19.14 -12.43 -5.75
CA LEU A 248 18.02 -13.01 -5.00
C LEU A 248 17.40 -14.22 -5.72
N LEU A 249 17.18 -14.08 -7.03
CA LEU A 249 16.73 -15.18 -7.88
C LEU A 249 17.79 -16.29 -7.93
N GLY A 250 19.07 -15.94 -7.98
CA GLY A 250 20.19 -16.87 -7.85
C GLY A 250 20.18 -17.68 -6.56
N TYR A 251 19.95 -17.02 -5.42
CA TYR A 251 19.85 -17.68 -4.12
C TYR A 251 18.67 -18.64 -4.05
N LEU A 252 17.51 -18.26 -4.60
CA LEU A 252 16.35 -19.15 -4.67
C LEU A 252 16.66 -20.40 -5.50
N PHE A 253 17.29 -20.23 -6.67
CA PHE A 253 17.67 -21.36 -7.53
C PHE A 253 18.70 -22.27 -6.86
N GLU A 254 19.79 -21.72 -6.34
CA GLU A 254 20.84 -22.52 -5.69
C GLU A 254 20.36 -23.19 -4.38
N ARG A 255 19.44 -22.54 -3.66
CA ARG A 255 18.74 -23.16 -2.53
C ARG A 255 17.83 -24.29 -2.99
N GLY A 256 17.12 -24.14 -4.11
CA GLY A 256 16.34 -25.20 -4.72
C GLY A 256 17.20 -26.43 -4.99
N LEU A 257 18.35 -26.26 -5.67
CA LEU A 257 19.31 -27.35 -5.92
C LEU A 257 19.80 -28.02 -4.62
N HIS A 258 20.02 -27.24 -3.56
CA HIS A 258 20.41 -27.76 -2.25
C HIS A 258 19.28 -28.53 -1.55
N ASP A 259 18.05 -28.02 -1.62
CA ASP A 259 16.88 -28.64 -1.01
C ASP A 259 16.58 -30.01 -1.65
N TRP A 260 16.74 -30.15 -2.98
CA TRP A 260 16.67 -31.44 -3.69
C TRP A 260 17.74 -32.43 -3.22
N THR A 261 18.91 -31.92 -2.81
CA THR A 261 20.05 -32.73 -2.35
C THR A 261 19.88 -33.19 -0.89
N THR A 262 19.11 -32.47 -0.07
CA THR A 262 19.11 -32.67 1.40
C THR A 262 17.78 -33.12 2.01
N ARG A 263 16.62 -32.76 1.42
CA ARG A 263 15.31 -32.97 2.07
C ARG A 263 14.60 -34.28 1.75
N ALA A 264 14.93 -34.94 0.64
CA ALA A 264 14.23 -36.14 0.20
C ALA A 264 14.80 -37.42 0.84
N VAL A 265 13.94 -38.42 1.10
CA VAL A 265 14.34 -39.77 1.55
C VAL A 265 15.25 -40.46 0.52
N GLU A 266 15.08 -40.13 -0.76
CA GLU A 266 15.99 -40.44 -1.86
C GLU A 266 16.51 -39.13 -2.48
N PRO A 267 17.67 -38.60 -2.03
CA PRO A 267 18.16 -37.29 -2.46
C PRO A 267 18.64 -37.30 -3.91
N VAL A 268 18.27 -36.27 -4.67
CA VAL A 268 18.80 -36.02 -6.02
C VAL A 268 19.99 -35.07 -5.87
N ILE A 269 21.20 -35.57 -6.05
CA ILE A 269 22.42 -34.77 -5.85
C ILE A 269 22.55 -33.74 -6.98
N LEU A 270 22.34 -32.47 -6.66
CA LEU A 270 22.42 -31.33 -7.59
C LEU A 270 23.40 -30.25 -7.13
N ASP A 271 23.85 -30.27 -5.88
CA ASP A 271 24.76 -29.24 -5.31
C ASP A 271 26.06 -29.06 -6.11
N GLN A 272 26.58 -30.13 -6.71
CA GLN A 272 27.78 -30.11 -7.55
C GLN A 272 27.65 -29.24 -8.81
N LEU A 273 26.42 -28.90 -9.22
CA LEU A 273 26.15 -28.12 -10.43
C LEU A 273 26.23 -26.60 -10.20
N LYS A 274 26.25 -26.13 -8.95
CA LYS A 274 26.31 -24.69 -8.62
C LYS A 274 27.48 -23.97 -9.32
N PRO A 275 28.72 -24.49 -9.33
CA PRO A 275 29.83 -23.83 -10.04
C PRO A 275 29.61 -23.72 -11.55
N ALA A 276 28.98 -24.71 -12.18
CA ALA A 276 28.69 -24.70 -13.61
C ALA A 276 27.67 -23.60 -13.97
N PHE A 277 26.61 -23.45 -13.17
CA PHE A 277 25.62 -22.39 -13.34
C PHE A 277 26.21 -20.99 -13.08
N ARG A 278 27.02 -20.82 -12.03
CA ARG A 278 27.72 -19.55 -11.74
C ARG A 278 28.65 -19.13 -12.88
N LYS A 279 29.31 -20.09 -13.54
CA LYS A 279 30.20 -19.83 -14.68
C LYS A 279 29.42 -19.46 -15.94
N ALA A 280 28.29 -20.11 -16.20
CA ALA A 280 27.46 -19.87 -17.38
C ALA A 280 26.65 -18.57 -17.28
N PHE A 281 26.21 -18.22 -16.07
CA PHE A 281 25.41 -17.03 -15.78
C PHE A 281 26.07 -16.19 -14.68
N PRO A 282 27.19 -15.49 -14.96
CA PRO A 282 27.86 -14.66 -13.96
C PRO A 282 27.10 -13.35 -13.71
N ILE A 283 27.17 -12.84 -12.47
CA ILE A 283 26.67 -11.49 -12.17
C ILE A 283 27.72 -10.46 -12.63
N LYS A 284 27.29 -9.53 -13.47
CA LYS A 284 28.16 -8.50 -14.05
C LYS A 284 28.05 -7.22 -13.20
N ARG A 285 29.00 -6.98 -12.30
CA ARG A 285 29.04 -5.70 -11.55
C ARG A 285 29.73 -4.62 -12.38
N THR A 286 29.05 -3.50 -12.59
CA THR A 286 29.63 -2.28 -13.17
C THR A 286 30.60 -1.66 -12.15
N LYS A 287 31.88 -1.51 -12.50
CA LYS A 287 32.93 -1.10 -11.55
C LYS A 287 33.00 0.40 -11.26
N VAL A 288 33.45 0.64 -10.03
CA VAL A 288 34.09 1.84 -9.45
C VAL A 288 34.94 2.62 -10.47
N PRO A 289 34.76 3.95 -10.59
CA PRO A 289 35.66 4.77 -11.38
C PRO A 289 37.06 4.74 -10.76
N GLN A 290 38.06 4.32 -11.53
CA GLN A 290 39.46 4.50 -11.15
C GLN A 290 39.73 6.01 -11.11
N GLN A 291 40.03 6.57 -9.94
CA GLN A 291 40.42 7.98 -9.83
C GLN A 291 41.65 8.24 -10.71
N GLY A 292 41.51 9.13 -11.71
CA GLY A 292 42.66 9.73 -12.39
C GLY A 292 42.69 9.67 -13.93
N ILE A 293 41.75 9.00 -14.62
CA ILE A 293 41.76 8.95 -16.09
C ILE A 293 40.34 9.13 -16.66
N THR A 294 40.09 10.28 -17.26
CA THR A 294 38.89 10.56 -18.07
C THR A 294 39.01 9.88 -19.43
N GLY A 295 38.17 8.88 -19.72
CA GLY A 295 37.96 8.40 -21.09
C GLY A 295 37.74 6.91 -21.32
N ASP A 296 37.98 6.03 -20.34
CA ASP A 296 37.82 4.59 -20.54
C ASP A 296 36.46 4.04 -20.07
N ALA A 297 35.90 3.13 -20.88
CA ALA A 297 34.68 2.40 -20.56
C ALA A 297 34.86 1.57 -19.28
N ALA A 298 33.85 1.58 -18.41
CA ALA A 298 33.88 0.89 -17.12
C ALA A 298 34.26 -0.60 -17.29
N LYS A 299 35.33 -1.03 -16.61
CA LYS A 299 35.79 -2.42 -16.64
C LYS A 299 34.82 -3.32 -15.85
N ILE A 300 33.90 -3.97 -16.56
CA ILE A 300 32.97 -4.96 -15.97
C ILE A 300 33.82 -6.06 -15.31
N THR A 301 33.57 -6.36 -14.03
CA THR A 301 34.19 -7.49 -13.34
C THR A 301 33.10 -8.47 -12.95
N GLU A 302 33.29 -9.71 -13.37
CA GLU A 302 32.37 -10.81 -13.12
C GLU A 302 32.52 -11.28 -11.67
N ASP A 303 31.40 -11.40 -10.98
CA ASP A 303 31.30 -11.95 -9.63
C ASP A 303 30.71 -13.36 -9.72
N PHE A 304 31.45 -14.36 -9.24
CA PHE A 304 31.06 -15.78 -9.26
C PHE A 304 30.51 -16.27 -7.90
N SER A 305 30.14 -15.36 -6.99
CA SER A 305 29.60 -15.72 -5.67
C SER A 305 28.26 -16.46 -5.76
N VAL A 306 27.40 -16.10 -6.72
CA VAL A 306 26.08 -16.71 -6.96
C VAL A 306 25.71 -16.63 -8.44
N THR A 307 24.89 -17.59 -8.90
CA THR A 307 24.33 -17.64 -10.26
C THR A 307 23.42 -16.43 -10.52
N ASN A 308 23.52 -15.79 -11.68
CA ASN A 308 22.57 -14.77 -12.12
C ASN A 308 21.22 -15.43 -12.46
N GLY A 309 20.29 -15.40 -11.50
CA GLY A 309 18.98 -16.02 -11.66
C GLY A 309 18.07 -15.29 -12.67
N LEU A 310 18.29 -14.01 -12.94
CA LEU A 310 17.48 -13.26 -13.89
C LEU A 310 17.79 -13.67 -15.35
N ASP A 311 19.07 -13.77 -15.68
CA ASP A 311 19.50 -14.23 -17.01
C ASP A 311 19.12 -15.70 -17.24
N LEU A 312 19.26 -16.54 -16.21
CA LEU A 312 18.81 -17.93 -16.26
C LEU A 312 17.29 -18.04 -16.52
N ALA A 313 16.48 -17.24 -15.83
CA ALA A 313 15.03 -17.22 -16.03
C ALA A 313 14.60 -16.68 -17.41
N ARG A 314 15.37 -15.74 -17.98
CA ARG A 314 15.08 -15.14 -19.31
C ARG A 314 15.61 -15.97 -20.48
N THR A 315 16.42 -16.99 -20.21
CA THR A 315 17.05 -17.80 -21.26
C THR A 315 16.01 -18.64 -22.01
N THR A 316 15.94 -18.45 -23.33
CA THR A 316 15.08 -19.19 -24.26
C THR A 316 15.75 -20.44 -24.85
N THR A 317 17.06 -20.60 -24.65
CA THR A 317 17.81 -21.81 -25.04
C THR A 317 17.19 -23.04 -24.35
N PRO A 318 16.89 -24.13 -25.08
CA PRO A 318 16.38 -25.36 -24.46
C PRO A 318 17.44 -25.99 -23.55
N PHE A 319 17.01 -26.86 -22.63
CA PHE A 319 17.92 -27.67 -21.81
C PHE A 319 18.93 -28.39 -22.73
N PRO A 320 20.26 -28.32 -22.51
CA PRO A 320 20.98 -27.98 -21.26
C PRO A 320 21.38 -26.50 -21.07
N TYR A 321 20.63 -25.55 -21.64
CA TYR A 321 20.85 -24.10 -21.44
C TYR A 321 22.24 -23.57 -21.87
N GLY A 322 22.94 -24.30 -22.74
CA GLY A 322 24.30 -23.96 -23.17
C GLY A 322 25.41 -24.40 -22.21
N ILE A 323 25.11 -25.22 -21.21
CA ILE A 323 26.07 -25.74 -20.23
C ILE A 323 26.47 -27.18 -20.60
N ALA A 324 27.74 -27.39 -20.93
CA ALA A 324 28.24 -28.71 -21.34
C ALA A 324 28.03 -29.78 -20.26
N ASP A 325 28.33 -29.44 -19.00
CA ASP A 325 28.26 -30.35 -17.84
C ASP A 325 26.84 -30.89 -17.53
N LEU A 326 25.79 -30.22 -18.02
CA LEU A 326 24.41 -30.67 -17.83
C LEU A 326 23.98 -31.76 -18.83
N SER A 327 24.77 -32.00 -19.89
CA SER A 327 24.43 -32.95 -20.96
C SER A 327 24.56 -34.42 -20.53
N SER A 328 25.30 -34.68 -19.44
CA SER A 328 25.56 -36.02 -18.89
C SER A 328 24.68 -36.36 -17.67
N LEU A 329 23.66 -35.56 -17.37
CA LEU A 329 22.78 -35.78 -16.22
C LEU A 329 21.80 -36.94 -16.44
N ASP A 330 21.50 -37.68 -15.37
CA ASP A 330 20.42 -38.67 -15.35
C ASP A 330 19.05 -38.02 -15.59
N PRO A 331 18.04 -38.70 -16.17
CA PRO A 331 16.73 -38.11 -16.40
C PRO A 331 16.05 -37.53 -15.16
N LYS A 332 16.29 -38.11 -13.96
CA LYS A 332 15.77 -37.53 -12.71
C LYS A 332 16.44 -36.20 -12.36
N GLN A 333 17.75 -36.09 -12.54
CA GLN A 333 18.50 -34.85 -12.31
C GLN A 333 18.12 -33.78 -13.33
N ALA A 334 17.97 -34.15 -14.60
CA ALA A 334 17.54 -33.24 -15.66
C ALA A 334 16.14 -32.68 -15.38
N ALA A 335 15.18 -33.54 -14.99
CA ALA A 335 13.83 -33.12 -14.63
C ALA A 335 13.82 -32.17 -13.41
N ALA A 336 14.62 -32.46 -12.38
CA ALA A 336 14.72 -31.61 -11.20
C ALA A 336 15.29 -30.21 -11.52
N VAL A 337 16.33 -30.13 -12.37
CA VAL A 337 16.89 -28.85 -12.83
C VAL A 337 15.88 -28.05 -13.66
N GLN A 338 15.14 -28.71 -14.55
CA GLN A 338 14.07 -28.07 -15.33
C GLN A 338 12.93 -27.55 -14.44
N GLN A 339 12.56 -28.31 -13.42
CA GLN A 339 11.57 -27.90 -12.43
C GLN A 339 12.05 -26.67 -11.65
N GLU A 340 13.32 -26.62 -11.24
CA GLU A 340 13.87 -25.44 -10.56
C GLU A 340 13.95 -24.20 -11.46
N LYS A 341 14.24 -24.36 -12.76
CA LYS A 341 14.11 -23.25 -13.71
C LYS A 341 12.65 -22.76 -13.81
N SER A 342 11.68 -23.67 -13.88
CA SER A 342 10.27 -23.29 -13.91
C SER A 342 9.83 -22.60 -12.61
N ASN A 343 10.32 -23.05 -11.45
CA ASN A 343 10.08 -22.39 -10.16
C ASN A 343 10.67 -20.97 -10.12
N LEU A 344 11.84 -20.77 -10.73
CA LEU A 344 12.49 -19.47 -10.87
C LEU A 344 11.68 -18.52 -11.77
N GLU A 345 11.25 -18.99 -12.93
CA GLU A 345 10.37 -18.26 -13.86
C GLU A 345 9.06 -17.87 -13.18
N ASN A 346 8.42 -18.81 -12.48
CA ASN A 346 7.21 -18.57 -11.70
C ASN A 346 7.42 -17.56 -10.56
N SER A 347 8.63 -17.48 -9.98
CA SER A 347 8.96 -16.47 -8.96
C SER A 347 9.08 -15.08 -9.59
N LEU A 348 9.74 -14.96 -10.75
CA LEU A 348 9.82 -13.70 -11.50
C LEU A 348 8.43 -13.25 -11.99
N ASP A 349 7.61 -14.18 -12.45
CA ASP A 349 6.25 -13.91 -12.90
C ASP A 349 5.34 -13.49 -11.74
N SER A 350 5.46 -14.13 -10.57
CA SER A 350 4.74 -13.70 -9.36
C SER A 350 5.05 -12.26 -8.94
N LEU A 351 6.28 -11.81 -9.15
CA LEU A 351 6.67 -10.42 -8.90
C LEU A 351 6.00 -9.47 -9.88
N ARG A 352 5.91 -9.85 -11.17
CA ARG A 352 5.20 -9.06 -12.19
C ARG A 352 3.72 -8.95 -11.88
N ASP A 353 3.07 -10.05 -11.51
CA ASP A 353 1.65 -10.07 -11.11
C ASP A 353 1.36 -9.10 -9.97
N VAL A 354 2.16 -9.14 -8.90
CA VAL A 354 1.98 -8.25 -7.75
C VAL A 354 2.19 -6.80 -8.14
N LEU A 355 3.22 -6.47 -8.93
CA LEU A 355 3.50 -5.10 -9.35
C LEU A 355 2.45 -4.57 -10.35
N THR A 356 1.99 -5.37 -11.30
CA THR A 356 0.90 -5.00 -12.21
C THR A 356 -0.41 -4.79 -11.46
N SER A 357 -0.68 -5.63 -10.45
CA SER A 357 -1.84 -5.46 -9.57
C SER A 357 -1.74 -4.20 -8.72
N GLU A 358 -0.57 -3.91 -8.17
CA GLU A 358 -0.31 -2.70 -7.39
C GLU A 358 -0.48 -1.45 -8.24
N ALA A 359 0.01 -1.45 -9.48
CA ALA A 359 -0.18 -0.34 -10.40
C ALA A 359 -1.68 -0.10 -10.69
N ALA A 360 -2.46 -1.15 -10.95
CA ALA A 360 -3.91 -1.05 -11.13
C ALA A 360 -4.63 -0.56 -9.86
N TYR A 361 -4.19 -1.01 -8.68
CA TYR A 361 -4.74 -0.60 -7.39
C TYR A 361 -4.45 0.88 -7.09
N GLN A 362 -3.23 1.34 -7.31
CA GLN A 362 -2.88 2.75 -7.12
C GLN A 362 -3.56 3.67 -8.14
N LEU A 363 -3.80 3.19 -9.37
CA LEU A 363 -4.65 3.90 -10.34
C LEU A 363 -6.10 4.03 -9.85
N ALA A 364 -6.66 2.96 -9.27
CA ALA A 364 -8.01 3.00 -8.69
C ALA A 364 -8.11 3.98 -7.51
N LEU A 365 -7.04 4.15 -6.74
CA LEU A 365 -6.94 5.15 -5.66
C LEU A 365 -6.70 6.59 -6.17
N GLY A 366 -6.41 6.79 -7.46
CA GLY A 366 -6.05 8.10 -8.02
C GLY A 366 -4.58 8.52 -7.81
N ASN A 367 -3.73 7.60 -7.35
CA ASN A 367 -2.31 7.83 -7.08
C ASN A 367 -1.45 7.58 -8.34
N PHE A 368 -1.61 8.43 -9.36
CA PHE A 368 -0.95 8.27 -10.67
C PHE A 368 0.59 8.24 -10.59
N ASP A 369 1.19 9.04 -9.72
CA ASP A 369 2.65 9.07 -9.55
C ASP A 369 3.21 7.74 -9.01
N ARG A 370 2.50 7.13 -8.05
CA ARG A 370 2.89 5.83 -7.48
C ARG A 370 2.66 4.71 -8.48
N ALA A 371 1.54 4.71 -9.20
CA ALA A 371 1.33 3.77 -10.30
C ALA A 371 2.44 3.87 -11.36
N GLY A 372 2.83 5.10 -11.74
CA GLY A 372 3.94 5.33 -12.66
C GLY A 372 5.31 4.92 -12.12
N ALA A 373 5.54 5.04 -10.81
CA ALA A 373 6.76 4.55 -10.15
C ALA A 373 6.84 3.02 -10.15
N VAL A 374 5.74 2.32 -9.81
CA VAL A 374 5.65 0.85 -9.84
C VAL A 374 5.86 0.32 -11.27
N MET A 375 5.27 0.97 -12.28
CA MET A 375 5.48 0.57 -13.68
C MET A 375 6.92 0.78 -14.14
N ARG A 376 7.62 1.83 -13.68
CA ARG A 376 9.05 2.01 -13.95
C ARG A 376 9.89 0.95 -13.24
N ALA A 377 9.54 0.56 -12.01
CA ALA A 377 10.22 -0.49 -11.25
C ALA A 377 10.21 -1.85 -11.96
N ILE A 378 9.12 -2.19 -12.67
CA ILE A 378 9.03 -3.40 -13.51
C ILE A 378 10.15 -3.44 -14.57
N SER A 379 10.60 -2.26 -15.05
CA SER A 379 11.61 -2.13 -16.11
C SER A 379 13.02 -1.79 -15.61
N GLY A 380 13.14 -1.06 -14.50
CA GLY A 380 14.37 -0.38 -14.08
C GLY A 380 15.11 -1.02 -12.90
N GLY A 381 14.59 -2.08 -12.28
CA GLY A 381 15.24 -2.81 -11.18
C GLY A 381 15.28 -2.09 -9.83
N ASP A 382 15.10 -0.76 -9.83
CA ASP A 382 14.89 0.04 -8.63
C ASP A 382 13.42 -0.13 -8.20
N MET A 383 13.18 -0.81 -7.07
CA MET A 383 11.84 -1.12 -6.58
C MET A 383 11.45 -0.24 -5.40
N PRO A 384 10.81 0.93 -5.64
CA PRO A 384 10.23 1.68 -4.56
C PRO A 384 8.80 1.21 -4.24
N VAL A 385 8.51 1.27 -2.94
CA VAL A 385 7.23 1.14 -2.24
C VAL A 385 6.70 -0.28 -1.98
N GLN A 386 6.20 -0.48 -0.76
CA GLN A 386 5.46 -1.65 -0.33
C GLN A 386 4.17 -1.80 -1.15
N ALA A 387 3.89 -3.01 -1.62
CA ALA A 387 2.62 -3.29 -2.30
C ALA A 387 1.47 -3.25 -1.28
N GLU A 388 0.46 -2.42 -1.54
CA GLU A 388 -0.75 -2.27 -0.72
C GLU A 388 -1.90 -3.14 -1.24
N VAL A 389 -1.88 -3.54 -2.52
CA VAL A 389 -2.90 -4.43 -3.11
C VAL A 389 -2.98 -5.81 -2.45
N ILE A 390 -1.96 -6.18 -1.67
CA ILE A 390 -1.92 -7.43 -0.91
C ILE A 390 -2.44 -7.26 0.52
N ASP A 391 -2.65 -6.03 0.96
CA ASP A 391 -3.16 -5.71 2.29
C ASP A 391 -4.69 -5.74 2.23
N SER A 392 -5.28 -6.76 2.84
CA SER A 392 -6.73 -6.79 3.01
C SER A 392 -7.16 -5.62 3.88
N SER A 393 -8.05 -4.76 3.38
CA SER A 393 -8.71 -3.75 4.21
C SER A 393 -9.49 -4.49 5.30
N ARG A 394 -9.02 -4.39 6.54
CA ARG A 394 -9.74 -4.84 7.73
C ARG A 394 -9.95 -3.60 8.57
N GLY A 395 -11.20 -3.20 8.74
CA GLY A 395 -11.60 -2.30 9.80
C GLY A 395 -11.12 -2.84 11.13
N SER A 396 -10.54 -1.96 11.92
CA SER A 396 -10.09 -2.29 13.27
C SER A 396 -10.68 -1.29 14.24
N ASP A 397 -11.63 -1.75 15.06
CA ASP A 397 -12.18 -0.94 16.14
C ASP A 397 -11.44 -1.16 17.46
N LEU A 398 -10.73 -2.29 17.59
CA LEU A 398 -10.15 -2.70 18.85
C LEU A 398 -8.68 -3.05 18.65
N SER A 399 -7.81 -2.26 19.28
CA SER A 399 -6.39 -2.57 19.42
C SER A 399 -6.02 -2.60 20.89
N PHE A 400 -5.17 -3.54 21.27
CA PHE A 400 -4.58 -3.61 22.61
C PHE A 400 -3.11 -4.01 22.49
N THR A 401 -2.32 -3.71 23.51
CA THR A 401 -0.88 -4.02 23.51
C THR A 401 -0.62 -5.22 24.39
N ASN A 402 -0.02 -6.26 23.81
CA ASN A 402 0.51 -7.40 24.55
C ASN A 402 1.93 -7.11 25.00
N ARG A 403 2.25 -7.47 26.24
CA ARG A 403 3.59 -7.37 26.82
C ARG A 403 3.92 -8.66 27.56
N VAL A 404 5.20 -9.06 27.54
CA VAL A 404 5.69 -10.16 28.36
C VAL A 404 6.81 -9.66 29.24
N ALA A 405 6.60 -9.72 30.55
CA ALA A 405 7.50 -9.16 31.56
C ALA A 405 7.98 -10.25 32.52
N LEU A 406 9.30 -10.31 32.74
CA LEU A 406 9.94 -11.14 33.76
C LEU A 406 10.43 -10.24 34.89
N HIS A 407 9.79 -10.31 36.06
CA HIS A 407 10.15 -9.47 37.21
C HIS A 407 11.08 -10.20 38.17
N PHE A 408 12.00 -9.44 38.77
CA PHE A 408 12.86 -9.90 39.85
C PHE A 408 12.69 -9.03 41.09
N ASP A 409 13.01 -9.60 42.26
CA ASP A 409 13.00 -8.90 43.53
C ASP A 409 14.28 -8.05 43.67
N PRO A 410 14.21 -6.71 43.58
CA PRO A 410 15.41 -5.88 43.65
C PRO A 410 16.07 -5.88 45.04
N GLY A 411 15.35 -6.29 46.09
CA GLY A 411 15.86 -6.39 47.46
C GLY A 411 16.66 -7.67 47.74
N LEU A 412 16.67 -8.61 46.79
CA LEU A 412 17.29 -9.90 46.97
C LEU A 412 18.83 -9.81 46.95
N THR A 413 19.47 -10.37 47.98
CA THR A 413 20.94 -10.40 48.12
C THR A 413 21.48 -11.81 48.35
N THR A 414 20.61 -12.83 48.29
CA THR A 414 20.96 -14.22 48.54
C THR A 414 21.90 -14.76 47.46
N ASN A 415 22.98 -15.42 47.88
CA ASN A 415 23.87 -16.13 46.97
C ASN A 415 23.25 -17.48 46.55
N PRO A 416 22.94 -17.70 45.25
CA PRO A 416 22.38 -18.97 44.78
C PRO A 416 23.33 -20.15 44.98
N TRP A 417 24.64 -19.92 44.90
CA TRP A 417 25.68 -20.94 45.03
C TRP A 417 26.61 -20.58 46.21
N PRO A 418 26.23 -20.90 47.46
CA PRO A 418 26.95 -20.44 48.66
C PRO A 418 28.41 -20.87 48.76
N ALA A 419 28.78 -21.97 48.09
CA ALA A 419 30.16 -22.47 48.05
C ALA A 419 31.11 -21.55 47.27
N ILE A 420 30.57 -20.67 46.42
CA ILE A 420 31.34 -19.77 45.55
C ILE A 420 31.06 -18.33 46.01
N PRO A 421 32.09 -17.49 46.25
CA PRO A 421 31.87 -16.08 46.58
C PRO A 421 31.11 -15.34 45.46
N LEU A 422 30.37 -14.27 45.80
CA LEU A 422 29.67 -13.47 44.80
C LEU A 422 30.67 -12.65 43.97
N SER A 423 30.73 -12.94 42.67
CA SER A 423 31.50 -12.15 41.71
C SER A 423 30.98 -10.70 41.60
N ARG A 424 31.77 -9.84 40.96
CA ARG A 424 31.35 -8.44 40.72
C ARG A 424 30.08 -8.37 39.87
N ARG A 425 29.96 -9.22 38.84
CA ARG A 425 28.75 -9.34 38.01
C ARG A 425 27.55 -9.81 38.83
N ALA A 426 27.74 -10.79 39.72
CA ALA A 426 26.68 -11.30 40.59
C ALA A 426 26.22 -10.27 41.63
N ARG A 427 27.14 -9.46 42.19
CA ARG A 427 26.78 -8.37 43.12
C ARG A 427 26.08 -7.18 42.46
N THR A 428 26.32 -6.98 41.16
CA THR A 428 25.68 -5.87 40.41
C THR A 428 24.21 -6.19 40.13
N GLU A 429 23.88 -7.43 39.76
CA GLU A 429 22.50 -7.88 39.55
C GLU A 429 22.20 -9.17 40.34
N PRO A 430 22.05 -9.09 41.68
CA PRO A 430 21.91 -10.28 42.52
C PRO A 430 20.61 -11.05 42.27
N ALA A 431 19.52 -10.34 41.93
CA ALA A 431 18.23 -10.95 41.65
C ALA A 431 18.27 -11.79 40.35
N PHE A 432 18.91 -11.28 39.30
CA PHE A 432 19.11 -12.02 38.05
C PHE A 432 20.07 -13.21 38.26
N ASN A 433 21.15 -13.02 39.02
CA ASN A 433 22.07 -14.11 39.38
C ASN A 433 21.36 -15.25 40.12
N LYS A 434 20.48 -14.93 41.08
CA LYS A 434 19.70 -15.92 41.81
C LYS A 434 18.76 -16.70 40.89
N TRP A 435 18.04 -16.01 40.01
CA TRP A 435 17.16 -16.68 39.04
C TRP A 435 17.94 -17.61 38.11
N ALA A 436 19.06 -17.15 37.52
CA ALA A 436 19.90 -18.00 36.69
C ALA A 436 20.43 -19.23 37.46
N GLY A 437 20.82 -19.05 38.73
CA GLY A 437 21.25 -20.14 39.60
C GLY A 437 20.16 -21.17 39.89
N ASP A 438 18.91 -20.74 40.06
CA ASP A 438 17.76 -21.63 40.28
C ASP A 438 17.46 -22.48 39.05
N LEU A 439 17.74 -21.97 37.83
CA LEU A 439 17.55 -22.72 36.58
C LEU A 439 18.70 -23.71 36.30
N LEU A 440 19.93 -23.35 36.68
CA LEU A 440 21.14 -24.12 36.36
C LEU A 440 21.46 -25.23 37.39
N ASP A 441 20.76 -25.27 38.53
CA ASP A 441 20.93 -26.26 39.62
C ASP A 441 22.30 -26.15 40.35
N ASP A 442 22.63 -27.10 41.24
CA ASP A 442 23.87 -27.10 42.04
C ASP A 442 25.14 -27.21 41.16
N PRO A 443 26.13 -26.30 41.29
CA PRO A 443 27.35 -26.33 40.50
C PRO A 443 28.22 -27.58 40.71
N LYS A 444 27.99 -28.36 41.78
CA LYS A 444 28.71 -29.62 42.04
C LYS A 444 28.20 -30.81 41.22
N THR A 445 26.95 -30.76 40.78
CA THR A 445 26.34 -31.81 39.96
C THR A 445 26.65 -31.63 38.48
N ILE A 446 27.12 -30.45 38.07
CA ILE A 446 27.53 -30.14 36.70
C ILE A 446 29.02 -30.40 36.52
N ARG A 447 29.38 -31.37 35.66
CA ARG A 447 30.76 -31.87 35.52
C ARG A 447 31.17 -32.08 34.06
N CYS A 448 32.47 -32.07 33.80
CA CYS A 448 33.05 -32.53 32.55
C CYS A 448 34.27 -33.41 32.81
N SER A 449 34.54 -34.35 31.91
CA SER A 449 35.73 -35.19 31.96
C SER A 449 36.89 -34.52 31.24
N VAL A 450 38.06 -34.55 31.87
CA VAL A 450 39.29 -33.96 31.35
C VAL A 450 40.38 -35.02 31.40
N GLN A 451 41.10 -35.16 30.29
CA GLN A 451 42.21 -36.11 30.19
C GLN A 451 43.39 -35.54 29.42
N THR A 452 44.59 -35.97 29.75
CA THR A 452 45.78 -35.74 28.91
C THR A 452 45.62 -36.46 27.57
N ASN A 453 46.22 -35.96 26.48
CA ASN A 453 46.10 -36.59 25.16
C ASN A 453 46.52 -38.08 25.12
N ASP A 454 47.48 -38.46 25.98
CA ASP A 454 47.96 -39.84 26.10
C ASP A 454 47.08 -40.73 27.00
N GLY A 455 46.00 -40.18 27.57
CA GLY A 455 45.08 -40.86 28.48
C GLY A 455 45.68 -41.26 29.84
N ALA A 456 46.89 -40.81 30.16
CA ALA A 456 47.62 -41.20 31.37
C ALA A 456 47.01 -40.61 32.66
N VAL A 457 46.46 -39.40 32.59
CA VAL A 457 45.78 -38.73 33.70
C VAL A 457 44.37 -38.35 33.26
N THR A 458 43.37 -38.83 33.99
CA THR A 458 41.94 -38.53 33.78
C THR A 458 41.33 -38.06 35.09
N ASP A 459 40.55 -36.99 35.04
CA ASP A 459 39.85 -36.45 36.19
C ASP A 459 38.51 -35.83 35.79
N LEU A 460 37.68 -35.52 36.79
CA LEU A 460 36.41 -34.82 36.62
C LEU A 460 36.54 -33.41 37.19
N VAL A 461 36.13 -32.42 36.40
CA VAL A 461 36.09 -31.01 36.82
C VAL A 461 34.63 -30.59 36.93
N SER A 462 34.22 -30.10 38.10
CA SER A 462 32.89 -29.57 38.33
C SER A 462 32.83 -28.06 38.08
N LEU A 463 31.63 -27.51 37.89
CA LEU A 463 31.46 -26.06 37.79
C LEU A 463 31.84 -25.35 39.11
N ALA A 464 31.66 -26.02 40.25
CA ALA A 464 32.06 -25.52 41.57
C ALA A 464 33.58 -25.31 41.68
N ASP A 465 34.38 -26.15 41.01
CA ASP A 465 35.84 -26.04 40.98
C ASP A 465 36.34 -24.82 40.20
N LEU A 466 35.53 -24.32 39.25
CA LEU A 466 35.87 -23.16 38.42
C LEU A 466 35.60 -21.82 39.12
N ALA A 467 34.97 -21.84 40.30
CA ALA A 467 34.61 -20.67 41.11
C ALA A 467 33.81 -19.59 40.34
N LEU A 468 32.94 -20.01 39.41
CA LEU A 468 32.06 -19.13 38.63
C LEU A 468 30.67 -19.02 39.26
N GLN A 469 30.13 -17.81 39.37
CA GLN A 469 28.70 -17.64 39.68
C GLN A 469 27.83 -17.91 38.44
N PRO A 470 26.52 -18.14 38.58
CA PRO A 470 25.61 -18.37 37.46
C PRO A 470 25.72 -17.27 36.38
N HIS A 471 25.77 -16.02 36.82
CA HIS A 471 25.86 -14.87 35.92
C HIS A 471 27.19 -14.82 35.14
N ASP A 472 28.29 -15.29 35.75
CA ASP A 472 29.58 -15.36 35.09
C ASP A 472 29.56 -16.43 34.00
N LEU A 473 29.01 -17.61 34.30
CA LEU A 473 28.85 -18.70 33.34
C LEU A 473 28.04 -18.24 32.12
N VAL A 474 26.86 -17.63 32.33
CA VAL A 474 25.97 -17.16 31.26
C VAL A 474 26.70 -16.23 30.28
N PHE A 475 27.53 -15.31 30.78
CA PHE A 475 28.21 -14.33 29.92
C PHE A 475 29.58 -14.79 29.36
N ILE A 476 30.17 -15.86 29.89
CA ILE A 476 31.44 -16.40 29.37
C ILE A 476 31.24 -17.23 28.08
N ILE A 477 30.08 -17.87 27.91
CA ILE A 477 29.80 -18.86 26.84
C ILE A 477 29.85 -18.26 25.42
N GLY A 478 29.53 -16.98 25.26
CA GLY A 478 29.37 -16.33 23.95
C GLY A 478 30.66 -15.95 23.23
N LYS A 479 31.81 -15.96 23.91
CA LYS A 479 33.07 -15.43 23.36
C LYS A 479 33.88 -16.51 22.66
N LYS A 480 33.53 -16.81 21.42
CA LYS A 480 34.48 -17.39 20.44
C LYS A 480 35.08 -16.26 19.62
N VAL A 481 36.36 -15.93 19.83
CA VAL A 481 37.14 -15.18 18.83
C VAL A 481 38.55 -15.75 18.74
N GLU A 482 38.96 -16.04 17.49
CA GLU A 482 40.29 -16.46 16.99
C GLU A 482 41.39 -15.46 17.40
N ALA A 483 42.67 -15.80 17.60
CA ALA A 483 43.61 -16.53 16.74
C ALA A 483 44.36 -17.69 17.43
N THR A 484 43.96 -18.05 18.66
CA THR A 484 44.59 -19.12 19.48
C THR A 484 43.63 -20.27 19.84
N GLY A 485 42.35 -20.20 19.44
CA GLY A 485 41.46 -21.37 19.35
C GLY A 485 40.72 -21.84 20.61
N PHE A 486 40.89 -21.22 21.78
CA PHE A 486 40.25 -21.67 23.03
C PHE A 486 39.31 -20.62 23.64
N SER A 487 38.15 -21.06 24.14
CA SER A 487 37.23 -20.24 24.94
C SER A 487 37.75 -20.01 26.36
N GLU A 488 37.26 -18.97 27.05
CA GLU A 488 37.65 -18.70 28.45
C GLU A 488 37.22 -19.85 29.38
N LEU A 489 36.07 -20.50 29.11
CA LEU A 489 35.62 -21.67 29.87
C LEU A 489 36.59 -22.85 29.75
N GLU A 490 37.05 -23.16 28.53
CA GLU A 490 38.06 -24.20 28.29
C GLU A 490 39.39 -23.85 28.97
N SER A 491 39.76 -22.56 28.95
CA SER A 491 40.98 -22.07 29.61
C SER A 491 40.91 -22.26 31.13
N ARG A 492 39.74 -22.02 31.75
CA ARG A 492 39.50 -22.25 33.18
C ARG A 492 39.55 -23.72 33.56
N VAL A 493 38.91 -24.58 32.77
CA VAL A 493 38.93 -26.05 32.98
C VAL A 493 40.35 -26.58 32.86
N ARG A 494 41.08 -26.16 31.82
CA ARG A 494 42.49 -26.53 31.62
C ARG A 494 43.37 -26.05 32.77
N TYR A 495 43.21 -24.81 33.21
CA TYR A 495 44.00 -24.23 34.30
C TYR A 495 43.83 -25.01 35.60
N PHE A 496 42.57 -25.29 35.99
CA PHE A 496 42.29 -26.07 37.20
C PHE A 496 42.89 -27.49 37.12
N PHE A 497 42.71 -28.17 35.98
CA PHE A 497 43.25 -29.51 35.77
C PHE A 497 44.79 -29.53 35.79
N ALA A 498 45.44 -28.57 35.11
CA ALA A 498 46.89 -28.45 35.09
C ALA A 498 47.48 -28.14 36.47
N GLN A 499 46.84 -27.26 37.24
CA GLN A 499 47.26 -26.93 38.60
C GLN A 499 47.14 -28.12 39.55
N LYS A 500 46.02 -28.86 39.49
CA LYS A 500 45.76 -30.02 40.37
C LYS A 500 46.76 -31.15 40.15
N HIS A 501 47.17 -31.40 38.90
CA HIS A 501 48.09 -32.48 38.54
C HIS A 501 49.53 -32.00 38.29
N SER A 502 49.82 -30.71 38.51
CA SER A 502 51.13 -30.08 38.26
C SER A 502 51.67 -30.35 36.85
N LEU A 503 50.79 -30.30 35.84
CA LEU A 503 51.14 -30.54 34.43
C LEU A 503 51.80 -29.30 33.82
N ALA A 504 52.84 -29.50 33.00
CA ALA A 504 53.48 -28.40 32.27
C ALA A 504 52.53 -27.75 31.24
N ASP A 505 52.73 -26.45 30.98
CA ASP A 505 51.85 -25.66 30.11
C ASP A 505 51.85 -26.13 28.63
N ASP A 506 52.83 -26.91 28.19
CA ASP A 506 52.90 -27.49 26.83
C ASP A 506 52.06 -28.76 26.66
N VAL A 507 51.57 -29.36 27.75
CA VAL A 507 50.76 -30.57 27.72
C VAL A 507 49.38 -30.28 27.11
N ILE A 508 49.03 -31.02 26.06
CA ILE A 508 47.72 -30.93 25.40
C ILE A 508 46.68 -31.69 26.23
N VAL A 509 45.64 -30.96 26.64
CA VAL A 509 44.51 -31.47 27.43
C VAL A 509 43.28 -31.62 26.53
N LYS A 510 42.65 -32.79 26.56
CA LYS A 510 41.39 -33.09 25.89
C LYS A 510 40.25 -32.93 26.90
N ILE A 511 39.31 -32.04 26.59
CA ILE A 511 38.12 -31.75 27.42
C ILE A 511 36.89 -32.38 26.74
N GLU A 512 36.18 -33.24 27.45
CA GLU A 512 34.97 -33.91 26.97
C GLU A 512 33.74 -33.35 27.71
N PHE A 513 33.15 -32.28 27.16
CA PHE A 513 31.99 -31.61 27.78
C PHE A 513 30.73 -32.48 27.88
N ALA A 514 30.59 -33.51 27.03
CA ALA A 514 29.43 -34.41 27.05
C ALA A 514 29.56 -35.55 28.06
N ASN A 515 30.74 -35.73 28.67
CA ASN A 515 30.99 -36.82 29.61
C ASN A 515 30.97 -36.28 31.05
N SER A 516 29.91 -36.55 31.79
CA SER A 516 29.76 -36.18 33.20
C SER A 516 30.48 -37.15 34.16
N GLY A 517 31.00 -38.27 33.65
CA GLY A 517 31.63 -39.31 34.46
C GLY A 517 30.67 -40.16 35.28
N SER A 518 29.35 -40.01 35.08
CA SER A 518 28.31 -40.77 35.78
C SER A 518 27.13 -41.08 34.84
N PRO A 519 26.54 -42.28 34.91
CA PRO A 519 25.28 -42.59 34.23
C PRO A 519 24.04 -42.05 34.98
N ASP A 520 24.22 -41.45 36.15
CA ASP A 520 23.15 -40.87 36.96
C ASP A 520 22.61 -39.57 36.32
N LEU A 521 21.30 -39.54 36.05
CA LEU A 521 20.60 -38.41 35.43
C LEU A 521 20.53 -37.16 36.34
N THR A 522 20.86 -37.29 37.63
CA THR A 522 20.98 -36.15 38.54
C THR A 522 22.31 -35.40 38.37
N VAL A 523 23.31 -36.03 37.74
CA VAL A 523 24.61 -35.41 37.42
C VAL A 523 24.62 -35.02 35.95
N ARG A 524 24.87 -33.73 35.68
CA ARG A 524 24.78 -33.18 34.33
C ARG A 524 26.15 -32.92 33.75
N SER A 525 26.25 -33.11 32.45
CA SER A 525 27.41 -32.75 31.67
C SER A 525 27.37 -31.25 31.32
N PHE A 526 28.54 -30.66 31.02
CA PHE A 526 28.59 -29.28 30.53
C PHE A 526 27.79 -29.13 29.22
N ALA A 527 27.83 -30.13 28.34
CA ALA A 527 27.10 -30.10 27.07
C ALA A 527 25.57 -29.98 27.23
N GLU A 528 25.01 -30.48 28.34
CA GLU A 528 23.57 -30.37 28.63
C GLU A 528 23.20 -28.98 29.16
N VAL A 529 24.06 -28.36 29.97
CA VAL A 529 23.77 -27.08 30.66
C VAL A 529 24.10 -25.86 29.79
N LEU A 530 25.13 -25.94 28.95
CA LEU A 530 25.58 -24.82 28.11
C LEU A 530 24.49 -24.27 27.16
N PRO A 531 23.63 -25.08 26.51
CA PRO A 531 22.50 -24.59 25.73
C PRO A 531 21.52 -23.73 26.53
N LEU A 532 21.19 -24.13 27.76
CA LEU A 532 20.32 -23.35 28.65
C LEU A 532 20.98 -22.02 29.02
N ALA A 533 22.25 -22.05 29.43
CA ALA A 533 22.98 -20.83 29.78
C ALA A 533 23.13 -19.87 28.58
N ASN A 534 23.31 -20.39 27.36
CA ASN A 534 23.28 -19.56 26.14
C ASN A 534 21.87 -19.01 25.85
N ALA A 535 20.81 -19.80 26.05
CA ALA A 535 19.43 -19.32 25.89
C ALA A 535 19.09 -18.20 26.89
N ILE A 536 19.57 -18.30 28.14
CA ILE A 536 19.43 -17.23 29.15
C ILE A 536 20.20 -15.97 28.70
N ARG A 537 21.43 -16.12 28.20
CA ARG A 537 22.21 -14.98 27.65
C ARG A 537 21.49 -14.32 26.49
N GLU A 538 20.99 -15.09 25.53
CA GLU A 538 20.25 -14.58 24.39
C GLU A 538 18.95 -13.89 24.80
N LEU A 539 18.22 -14.46 25.77
CA LEU A 539 17.02 -13.86 26.31
C LEU A 539 17.35 -12.50 26.95
N ALA A 540 18.35 -12.44 27.81
CA ALA A 540 18.78 -11.19 28.45
C ALA A 540 19.24 -10.15 27.42
N GLY A 541 20.02 -10.55 26.42
CA GLY A 541 20.54 -9.67 25.38
C GLY A 541 19.49 -9.15 24.39
N LYS A 542 18.41 -9.92 24.13
CA LYS A 542 17.29 -9.51 23.27
C LYS A 542 16.21 -8.73 24.02
N SER A 543 16.15 -8.86 25.35
CA SER A 543 15.17 -8.18 26.20
C SER A 543 15.64 -6.78 26.56
N ARG A 544 14.69 -5.88 26.85
CA ARG A 544 15.01 -4.55 27.42
C ARG A 544 14.70 -4.48 28.91
N PRO A 545 15.37 -3.63 29.71
CA PRO A 545 14.97 -3.42 31.09
C PRO A 545 13.55 -2.85 31.21
N LEU A 546 12.81 -3.29 32.23
CA LEU A 546 11.50 -2.74 32.56
C LEU A 546 11.60 -1.33 33.14
N GLN A 547 10.57 -0.52 32.87
CA GLN A 547 10.39 0.82 33.41
C GLN A 547 8.93 1.06 33.78
N ALA A 548 8.63 2.08 34.60
CA ALA A 548 7.27 2.32 35.07
C ALA A 548 6.27 2.62 33.94
N GLN A 549 6.72 3.27 32.86
CA GLN A 549 5.91 3.55 31.67
C GLN A 549 5.34 2.28 31.00
N ASP A 550 5.99 1.12 31.20
CA ASP A 550 5.53 -0.14 30.62
C ASP A 550 4.21 -0.64 31.26
N PHE A 551 3.79 -0.01 32.36
CA PHE A 551 2.56 -0.32 33.09
C PHE A 551 1.58 0.86 33.08
N VAL A 552 1.78 1.82 32.19
CA VAL A 552 0.92 2.99 32.04
C VAL A 552 0.16 2.91 30.72
N PRO A 553 -1.18 2.82 30.76
CA PRO A 553 -2.04 3.10 29.62
C PRO A 553 -1.93 4.57 29.16
N THR A 554 -1.82 4.82 27.86
CA THR A 554 -1.73 6.13 27.19
C THR A 554 -2.84 7.12 27.57
N SER A 555 -4.02 6.61 27.90
CA SER A 555 -5.24 7.33 28.27
C SER A 555 -5.22 7.84 29.71
N LYS A 556 -4.34 7.30 30.57
CA LYS A 556 -4.24 7.72 31.97
C LYS A 556 -3.14 8.75 32.17
N LYS A 557 -3.50 9.84 32.86
CA LYS A 557 -2.52 10.81 33.35
C LYS A 557 -1.73 10.20 34.50
N VAL A 558 -0.41 10.31 34.40
CA VAL A 558 0.55 9.74 35.34
C VAL A 558 1.09 10.82 36.27
N THR A 559 1.41 10.44 37.51
CA THR A 559 2.08 11.29 38.52
C THR A 559 3.60 11.34 38.38
N ALA A 560 4.18 10.72 37.35
CA ALA A 560 5.63 10.70 37.12
C ALA A 560 6.15 12.10 36.76
N ALA A 561 7.39 12.40 37.16
CA ALA A 561 8.05 13.62 36.72
C ALA A 561 8.24 13.58 35.19
N ALA A 562 7.91 14.68 34.50
CA ALA A 562 7.90 14.74 33.03
C ALA A 562 9.28 14.48 32.40
N ASP A 563 10.34 14.69 33.16
CA ASP A 563 11.74 14.45 32.80
C ASP A 563 12.21 13.01 33.09
N ASN A 564 11.53 12.25 33.96
CA ASN A 564 11.79 10.84 34.26
C ASN A 564 10.52 9.98 34.07
N PRO A 565 10.05 9.78 32.83
CA PRO A 565 8.80 9.03 32.55
C PRO A 565 8.86 7.57 33.01
N GLY A 566 10.05 6.97 33.08
CA GLY A 566 10.26 5.60 33.56
C GLY A 566 10.27 5.44 35.08
N ASN A 567 10.24 6.54 35.84
CA ASN A 567 10.35 6.57 37.31
C ASN A 567 11.50 5.69 37.86
N ILE A 568 12.64 5.74 37.18
CA ILE A 568 13.87 4.98 37.52
C ILE A 568 14.61 5.70 38.66
N ASP A 569 15.15 4.92 39.61
CA ASP A 569 16.03 5.42 40.67
C ASP A 569 17.47 5.57 40.15
N ILE A 570 17.77 6.79 39.69
CA ILE A 570 19.08 7.12 39.10
C ILE A 570 20.17 7.17 40.18
N ALA A 571 19.83 7.56 41.41
CA ALA A 571 20.79 7.68 42.50
C ALA A 571 21.29 6.31 42.94
N GLU A 572 20.39 5.32 43.02
CA GLU A 572 20.75 3.92 43.24
C GLU A 572 21.64 3.39 42.12
N LEU A 573 21.24 3.60 40.85
CA LEU A 573 22.00 3.12 39.71
C LEU A 573 23.41 3.73 39.65
N GLN A 574 23.53 5.04 39.90
CA GLN A 574 24.81 5.73 39.95
C GLN A 574 25.71 5.18 41.06
N THR A 575 25.16 4.94 42.25
CA THR A 575 25.91 4.34 43.38
C THR A 575 26.40 2.93 43.04
N ARG A 576 25.58 2.15 42.34
CA ARG A 576 25.93 0.79 41.92
C ARG A 576 27.07 0.78 40.89
N VAL A 577 27.01 1.69 39.91
CA VAL A 577 28.03 1.85 38.86
C VAL A 577 29.35 2.41 39.41
N THR A 578 29.31 3.40 40.29
CA THR A 578 30.54 3.91 40.94
C THR A 578 31.21 2.84 41.80
N GLY A 579 30.43 1.97 42.43
CA GLY A 579 30.94 0.80 43.13
C GLY A 579 31.67 -0.20 42.22
N ILE A 580 31.33 -0.27 40.92
CA ILE A 580 32.04 -1.13 39.95
C ILE A 580 33.44 -0.56 39.74
N ARG A 581 33.52 0.74 39.49
CA ARG A 581 34.79 1.44 39.26
C ARG A 581 35.75 1.28 40.44
N ALA A 582 35.30 1.57 41.66
CA ALA A 582 36.14 1.51 42.86
C ALA A 582 36.75 0.12 43.11
N GLU A 583 36.00 -0.95 42.79
CA GLU A 583 36.50 -2.32 42.91
C GLU A 583 37.57 -2.63 41.86
N PHE A 584 37.35 -2.24 40.60
CA PHE A 584 38.36 -2.40 39.57
C PHE A 584 39.62 -1.55 39.84
N ASP A 585 39.49 -0.34 40.38
CA ASP A 585 40.66 0.47 40.80
C ASP A 585 41.51 -0.32 41.81
N THR A 586 40.86 -1.00 42.76
CA THR A 586 41.53 -1.82 43.78
C THR A 586 42.21 -3.05 43.15
N LEU A 587 41.51 -3.76 42.25
CA LEU A 587 42.03 -4.96 41.59
C LEU A 587 43.23 -4.66 40.68
N PHE A 588 43.16 -3.60 39.89
CA PHE A 588 44.25 -3.20 38.99
C PHE A 588 45.45 -2.61 39.74
N ALA A 589 45.22 -1.95 40.88
CA ALA A 589 46.30 -1.52 41.77
C ALA A 589 47.02 -2.71 42.42
N ASP A 590 46.28 -3.73 42.86
CA ASP A 590 46.85 -4.98 43.39
C ASP A 590 47.68 -5.71 42.32
N LEU A 591 47.14 -5.87 41.10
CA LEU A 591 47.86 -6.47 39.97
C LEU A 591 49.19 -5.75 39.69
N GLN A 592 49.19 -4.41 39.68
CA GLN A 592 50.39 -3.61 39.46
C GLN A 592 51.41 -3.73 40.61
N SER A 593 50.93 -3.83 41.85
CA SER A 593 51.77 -4.07 43.03
C SER A 593 52.48 -5.42 42.92
N LYS A 594 51.74 -6.49 42.57
CA LYS A 594 52.29 -7.83 42.36
C LYS A 594 53.27 -7.91 41.19
N ALA A 595 53.00 -7.18 40.11
CA ALA A 595 53.91 -7.06 38.97
C ALA A 595 55.24 -6.41 39.38
N THR A 596 55.19 -5.35 40.20
CA THR A 596 56.38 -4.63 40.68
C THR A 596 57.19 -5.47 41.67
N ALA A 597 56.51 -6.29 42.48
CA ALA A 597 57.15 -7.21 43.42
C ALA A 597 57.71 -8.49 42.78
N VAL A 598 57.45 -8.72 41.48
CA VAL A 598 57.87 -9.93 40.73
C VAL A 598 57.32 -11.22 41.38
N ASP A 599 56.12 -11.13 41.94
CA ASP A 599 55.41 -12.24 42.61
C ASP A 599 54.59 -13.04 41.57
N VAL A 600 55.18 -14.09 40.99
CA VAL A 600 54.54 -14.92 39.94
C VAL A 600 53.20 -15.52 40.41
N ALA A 601 53.14 -16.02 41.64
CA ALA A 601 51.92 -16.62 42.18
C ALA A 601 50.86 -15.54 42.43
N GLY A 602 51.26 -14.43 43.06
CA GLY A 602 50.37 -13.29 43.26
C GLY A 602 49.84 -12.67 41.96
N LEU A 603 50.66 -12.61 40.91
CA LEU A 603 50.23 -12.15 39.58
C LEU A 603 49.12 -13.03 38.99
N ARG A 604 49.24 -14.35 39.08
CA ARG A 604 48.19 -15.28 38.63
C ARG A 604 46.91 -15.09 39.42
N ASP A 605 47.01 -14.98 40.74
CA ASP A 605 45.85 -14.78 41.61
C ASP A 605 45.14 -13.45 41.32
N SER A 606 45.87 -12.35 41.16
CA SER A 606 45.28 -11.05 40.80
C SER A 606 44.63 -11.07 39.41
N LEU A 607 45.22 -11.75 38.43
CA LEU A 607 44.63 -11.95 37.10
C LEU A 607 43.33 -12.77 37.16
N ILE A 608 43.30 -13.84 37.96
CA ILE A 608 42.09 -14.64 38.21
C ILE A 608 41.01 -13.78 38.87
N ASN A 609 41.37 -12.97 39.86
CA ASN A 609 40.41 -12.07 40.53
C ASN A 609 39.81 -11.05 39.56
N ILE A 610 40.61 -10.47 38.66
CA ILE A 610 40.13 -9.56 37.60
C ILE A 610 39.23 -10.30 36.59
N ALA A 611 39.60 -11.52 36.20
CA ALA A 611 38.79 -12.35 35.31
C ALA A 611 37.45 -12.74 35.96
N ASN A 612 37.47 -13.11 37.25
CA ASN A 612 36.27 -13.42 38.04
C ASN A 612 35.39 -12.18 38.26
N ALA A 613 35.97 -10.98 38.33
CA ALA A 613 35.21 -9.74 38.32
C ALA A 613 34.51 -9.46 36.97
N GLY A 614 34.90 -10.16 35.90
CA GLY A 614 34.25 -10.10 34.59
C GLY A 614 34.99 -9.26 33.55
N PHE A 615 36.24 -8.84 33.80
CA PHE A 615 37.04 -8.14 32.80
C PHE A 615 37.52 -9.10 31.71
N VAL A 616 37.27 -8.73 30.46
CA VAL A 616 37.47 -9.65 29.32
C VAL A 616 38.96 -9.88 29.08
N HIS A 617 39.35 -11.14 28.79
CA HIS A 617 40.74 -11.54 28.51
C HIS A 617 41.72 -11.24 29.66
N ALA A 618 41.26 -11.33 30.91
CA ALA A 618 42.11 -11.21 32.08
C ALA A 618 42.63 -12.55 32.63
N PHE A 619 42.06 -13.67 32.19
CA PHE A 619 42.44 -14.99 32.70
C PHE A 619 43.90 -15.33 32.37
N PRO A 620 44.70 -15.89 33.31
CA PRO A 620 46.13 -16.15 33.09
C PRO A 620 46.41 -17.05 31.88
N LEU A 621 47.44 -16.71 31.10
CA LEU A 621 47.88 -17.54 29.96
C LEU A 621 48.71 -18.76 30.39
N THR A 622 49.31 -18.72 31.58
CA THR A 622 50.18 -19.80 32.11
C THR A 622 49.60 -20.36 33.40
N ALA A 623 49.54 -21.69 33.53
CA ALA A 623 48.94 -22.35 34.70
C ALA A 623 49.98 -22.72 35.77
N VAL A 624 51.16 -23.16 35.36
CA VAL A 624 52.24 -23.59 36.26
C VAL A 624 53.60 -22.99 35.89
N GLY A 625 54.62 -23.20 36.72
CA GLY A 625 55.99 -22.71 36.47
C GLY A 625 56.29 -21.35 37.08
N SER A 626 57.57 -21.08 37.33
CA SER A 626 58.07 -19.84 37.92
C SER A 626 59.40 -19.39 37.30
N ASP A 627 59.70 -19.87 36.09
CA ASP A 627 60.87 -19.43 35.36
C ASP A 627 60.68 -18.01 34.78
N GLN A 628 61.75 -17.45 34.24
CA GLN A 628 61.73 -16.10 33.66
C GLN A 628 60.78 -15.99 32.45
N ALA A 629 60.63 -17.06 31.66
CA ALA A 629 59.78 -17.04 30.47
C ALA A 629 58.29 -16.93 30.84
N HIS A 630 57.83 -17.67 31.86
CA HIS A 630 56.46 -17.56 32.37
C HIS A 630 56.21 -16.18 32.99
N LEU A 631 57.18 -15.62 33.72
CA LEU A 631 57.11 -14.26 34.25
C LEU A 631 56.94 -13.22 33.13
N ASP A 632 57.75 -13.29 32.07
CA ASP A 632 57.70 -12.34 30.96
C ASP A 632 56.33 -12.37 30.24
N ILE A 633 55.70 -13.55 30.11
CA ILE A 633 54.34 -13.69 29.55
C ILE A 633 53.31 -12.99 30.44
N LEU A 634 53.34 -13.21 31.76
CA LEU A 634 52.41 -12.60 32.70
C LEU A 634 52.59 -11.08 32.80
N LEU A 635 53.83 -10.59 32.72
CA LEU A 635 54.12 -9.14 32.70
C LEU A 635 53.66 -8.48 31.40
N ALA A 636 53.81 -9.16 30.26
CA ALA A 636 53.26 -8.70 28.98
C ALA A 636 51.72 -8.64 29.03
N GLN A 637 51.08 -9.66 29.63
CA GLN A 637 49.63 -9.68 29.84
C GLN A 637 49.17 -8.55 30.75
N ASN A 638 49.86 -8.30 31.88
CA ASN A 638 49.59 -7.17 32.77
C ASN A 638 49.68 -5.85 32.00
N THR A 639 50.76 -5.62 31.25
CA THR A 639 50.93 -4.38 30.47
C THR A 639 49.77 -4.16 29.48
N SER A 640 49.34 -5.22 28.79
CA SER A 640 48.18 -5.15 27.88
C SER A 640 46.86 -4.89 28.62
N LEU A 641 46.67 -5.45 29.80
CA LEU A 641 45.48 -5.24 30.63
C LEU A 641 45.42 -3.83 31.21
N GLN A 642 46.53 -3.32 31.75
CA GLN A 642 46.63 -1.96 32.27
C GLN A 642 46.34 -0.90 31.20
N LYS A 643 46.82 -1.12 29.97
CA LYS A 643 46.49 -0.24 28.83
C LYS A 643 44.98 -0.22 28.56
N ARG A 644 44.36 -1.39 28.41
CA ARG A 644 42.90 -1.49 28.18
C ARG A 644 42.11 -0.85 29.30
N TYR A 645 42.51 -1.09 30.55
CA TYR A 645 41.89 -0.48 31.71
C TYR A 645 42.00 1.04 31.70
N THR A 646 43.18 1.59 31.35
CA THR A 646 43.40 3.04 31.21
C THR A 646 42.47 3.66 30.16
N ASP A 647 42.28 2.98 29.04
CA ASP A 647 41.35 3.43 27.99
C ASP A 647 39.88 3.39 28.48
N THR A 648 39.49 2.33 29.20
CA THR A 648 38.15 2.18 29.80
C THR A 648 37.86 3.26 30.84
N ILE A 649 38.81 3.56 31.73
CA ILE A 649 38.60 4.59 32.77
C ILE A 649 38.50 6.00 32.18
N ALA A 650 39.23 6.30 31.10
CA ALA A 650 39.17 7.60 30.44
C ALA A 650 37.77 7.86 29.82
N GLU A 651 37.19 6.85 29.17
CA GLU A 651 35.82 6.97 28.64
C GLU A 651 34.77 6.97 29.76
N TYR A 652 34.99 6.20 30.83
CA TYR A 652 34.15 6.24 32.02
C TYR A 652 34.11 7.63 32.66
N ASP A 653 35.27 8.28 32.86
CA ASP A 653 35.36 9.58 33.52
C ASP A 653 34.67 10.68 32.67
N LYS A 654 34.80 10.59 31.33
CA LYS A 654 34.07 11.44 30.38
C LYS A 654 32.56 11.25 30.45
N ASN A 655 32.08 10.01 30.54
CA ASN A 655 30.65 9.73 30.67
C ASN A 655 30.12 10.13 32.05
N LEU A 656 30.90 9.94 33.13
CA LEU A 656 30.56 10.39 34.47
C LEU A 656 30.41 11.92 34.54
N ALA A 657 31.28 12.67 33.86
CA ALA A 657 31.15 14.13 33.76
C ALA A 657 29.81 14.55 33.12
N ARG A 658 29.37 13.85 32.07
CA ARG A 658 28.05 14.07 31.44
C ARG A 658 26.88 13.68 32.34
N VAL A 659 26.99 12.58 33.09
CA VAL A 659 25.95 12.16 34.06
C VAL A 659 25.77 13.21 35.17
N ASN A 660 26.87 13.82 35.61
CA ASN A 660 26.87 14.86 36.65
C ASN A 660 26.45 16.24 36.13
N ASP A 661 26.39 16.46 34.81
CA ASP A 661 25.90 17.70 34.23
C ASP A 661 24.39 17.88 34.55
N PRO A 662 23.98 19.02 35.16
CA PRO A 662 22.58 19.34 35.40
C PRO A 662 21.73 19.42 34.11
N ALA A 663 22.33 19.68 32.95
CA ALA A 663 21.63 19.77 31.67
C ALA A 663 21.23 18.41 31.09
N THR A 664 21.89 17.33 31.52
CA THR A 664 21.62 15.97 31.02
C THR A 664 20.29 15.46 31.57
N LYS A 665 19.41 14.97 30.69
CA LYS A 665 18.08 14.50 31.08
C LYS A 665 18.14 13.10 31.73
N PRO A 666 17.20 12.75 32.63
CA PRO A 666 17.15 11.44 33.28
C PRO A 666 17.32 10.21 32.37
N PRO A 667 16.65 10.11 31.18
CA PRO A 667 16.82 8.94 30.31
C PRO A 667 18.23 8.83 29.73
N GLU A 668 18.87 9.96 29.44
CA GLU A 668 20.25 10.01 28.97
C GLU A 668 21.23 9.60 30.08
N LYS A 669 20.98 10.00 31.34
CA LYS A 669 21.78 9.55 32.48
C LYS A 669 21.72 8.03 32.65
N VAL A 670 20.54 7.42 32.54
CA VAL A 670 20.37 5.96 32.64
C VAL A 670 21.13 5.24 31.53
N ALA A 671 21.03 5.72 30.29
CA ALA A 671 21.76 5.13 29.16
C ALA A 671 23.28 5.18 29.38
N LEU A 672 23.82 6.35 29.76
CA LEU A 672 25.24 6.53 30.05
C LEU A 672 25.71 5.62 31.20
N LEU A 673 24.93 5.49 32.28
CA LEU A 673 25.26 4.61 33.41
C LEU A 673 25.28 3.13 33.01
N CYS A 674 24.36 2.69 32.14
CA CYS A 674 24.36 1.33 31.61
C CYS A 674 25.59 1.05 30.74
N ASP A 675 25.97 2.00 29.87
CA ASP A 675 27.15 1.89 29.01
C ASP A 675 28.45 1.88 29.84
N MET A 676 28.50 2.70 30.90
CA MET A 676 29.61 2.70 31.86
C MET A 676 29.77 1.33 32.53
N ALA A 677 28.68 0.68 32.95
CA ALA A 677 28.76 -0.67 33.54
C ALA A 677 29.22 -1.73 32.52
N ARG A 678 28.70 -1.70 31.29
CA ARG A 678 29.10 -2.61 30.20
C ARG A 678 30.58 -2.52 29.89
N SER A 679 31.14 -1.30 29.90
CA SER A 679 32.57 -1.09 29.63
C SER A 679 33.51 -1.88 30.56
N PHE A 680 33.08 -2.15 31.80
CA PHE A 680 33.85 -2.95 32.76
C PHE A 680 33.46 -4.43 32.77
N LEU A 681 32.15 -4.73 32.73
CA LEU A 681 31.63 -6.08 32.93
C LEU A 681 31.50 -6.88 31.63
N GLY A 682 31.71 -6.23 30.48
CA GLY A 682 31.61 -6.78 29.12
C GLY A 682 30.38 -6.24 28.37
N ASP A 683 30.51 -6.11 27.05
CA ASP A 683 29.49 -5.51 26.18
C ASP A 683 28.13 -6.22 26.24
N ASP A 684 28.15 -7.54 26.44
CA ASP A 684 26.93 -8.37 26.56
C ASP A 684 26.23 -8.24 27.93
N PHE A 685 26.85 -7.58 28.91
CA PHE A 685 26.29 -7.48 30.26
C PHE A 685 25.03 -6.60 30.26
N VAL A 686 23.98 -7.07 30.93
CA VAL A 686 22.71 -6.33 31.02
C VAL A 686 22.50 -5.84 32.44
N VAL A 687 22.39 -4.52 32.57
CA VAL A 687 22.06 -3.82 33.81
C VAL A 687 20.55 -3.65 33.89
N LEU A 688 19.97 -3.90 35.06
CA LEU A 688 18.54 -3.77 35.34
C LEU A 688 18.33 -2.61 36.33
N PRO A 689 17.98 -1.40 35.84
CA PRO A 689 17.68 -0.27 36.71
C PRO A 689 16.45 -0.56 37.59
N ARG A 690 16.50 -0.08 38.83
CA ARG A 690 15.35 -0.15 39.75
C ARG A 690 14.38 0.98 39.43
N PHE A 691 13.09 0.67 39.41
CA PHE A 691 12.02 1.65 39.21
C PHE A 691 10.87 1.40 40.17
N SER A 692 10.03 2.41 40.39
CA SER A 692 8.79 2.27 41.16
C SER A 692 7.59 2.52 40.25
N PHE A 693 6.52 1.75 40.40
CA PHE A 693 5.31 1.99 39.61
C PHE A 693 4.73 3.37 39.91
N THR A 694 4.14 3.98 38.88
CA THR A 694 3.56 5.33 38.98
C THR A 694 2.12 5.33 39.50
N ASN A 695 1.43 4.19 39.38
CA ASN A 695 0.05 3.95 39.81
C ASN A 695 -0.02 2.70 40.71
N PRO A 696 0.69 2.66 41.85
CA PRO A 696 0.83 1.43 42.65
C PRO A 696 -0.51 0.89 43.15
N SER A 697 -1.49 1.74 43.48
CA SER A 697 -2.82 1.30 43.92
C SER A 697 -3.59 0.50 42.86
N GLU A 698 -3.46 0.90 41.59
CA GLU A 698 -4.11 0.20 40.47
C GLU A 698 -3.42 -1.14 40.19
N ILE A 699 -2.09 -1.18 40.24
CA ILE A 699 -1.34 -2.42 40.06
C ILE A 699 -1.62 -3.40 41.20
N VAL A 700 -1.73 -2.93 42.44
CA VAL A 700 -2.15 -3.77 43.58
C VAL A 700 -3.54 -4.38 43.33
N ALA A 701 -4.50 -3.60 42.84
CA ALA A 701 -5.84 -4.10 42.51
C ALA A 701 -5.79 -5.13 41.36
N ALA A 702 -5.11 -4.82 40.26
CA ALA A 702 -4.97 -5.71 39.11
C ALA A 702 -4.22 -7.01 39.46
N PHE A 703 -3.21 -6.94 40.32
CA PHE A 703 -2.48 -8.10 40.81
C PHE A 703 -3.35 -8.96 41.74
N GLY A 704 -4.15 -8.34 42.62
CA GLY A 704 -5.05 -9.03 43.54
C GLY A 704 -6.14 -9.84 42.83
N ASP A 705 -6.71 -9.29 41.76
CA ASP A 705 -7.80 -9.92 41.02
C ASP A 705 -7.36 -10.64 39.72
N ARG A 706 -6.05 -10.85 39.49
CA ARG A 706 -5.53 -11.44 38.25
C ARG A 706 -6.15 -12.77 37.82
N ASP A 707 -6.57 -13.59 38.80
CA ASP A 707 -7.21 -14.88 38.53
C ASP A 707 -8.62 -14.72 37.90
N GLN A 708 -9.24 -13.54 38.02
CA GLN A 708 -10.51 -13.25 37.37
C GLN A 708 -10.40 -13.30 35.84
N LEU A 709 -9.25 -12.88 35.29
CA LEU A 709 -9.03 -12.74 33.85
C LEU A 709 -9.14 -14.07 33.10
N LEU A 710 -8.88 -15.18 33.80
CA LEU A 710 -8.88 -16.54 33.24
C LEU A 710 -10.19 -17.31 33.49
N LYS A 711 -11.16 -16.71 34.19
CA LYS A 711 -12.41 -17.41 34.55
C LYS A 711 -13.22 -17.81 33.32
N TYR A 712 -13.38 -16.91 32.35
CA TYR A 712 -14.18 -17.20 31.16
C TYR A 712 -13.58 -18.29 30.28
N ILE A 713 -12.28 -18.19 29.97
CA ILE A 713 -11.61 -19.19 29.13
C ILE A 713 -11.64 -20.58 29.78
N GLY A 714 -11.59 -20.65 31.11
CA GLY A 714 -11.80 -21.90 31.86
C GLY A 714 -13.19 -22.51 31.66
N THR A 715 -14.23 -21.70 31.39
CA THR A 715 -15.57 -22.22 31.03
C THR A 715 -15.65 -22.78 29.60
N GLN A 716 -14.71 -22.42 28.72
CA GLN A 716 -14.61 -22.96 27.35
C GLN A 716 -13.88 -24.32 27.29
N GLY A 717 -13.49 -24.88 28.44
CA GLY A 717 -12.82 -26.18 28.51
C GLY A 717 -11.30 -26.15 28.32
N VAL A 718 -10.70 -24.97 28.15
CA VAL A 718 -9.24 -24.80 28.07
C VAL A 718 -8.64 -24.93 29.46
N THR A 719 -7.83 -25.96 29.68
CA THR A 719 -7.26 -26.27 31.01
C THR A 719 -6.03 -25.43 31.33
N LEU A 720 -5.18 -25.11 30.33
CA LEU A 720 -3.92 -24.38 30.49
C LEU A 720 -3.85 -23.20 29.49
N PRO A 721 -4.71 -22.17 29.67
CA PRO A 721 -4.85 -21.09 28.68
C PRO A 721 -3.56 -20.27 28.47
N ILE A 722 -2.75 -20.11 29.52
CA ILE A 722 -1.49 -19.38 29.44
C ILE A 722 -0.44 -20.14 28.62
N ASP A 723 -0.34 -21.46 28.84
CA ASP A 723 0.66 -22.29 28.15
C ASP A 723 0.33 -22.44 26.68
N GLU A 724 -0.96 -22.62 26.35
CA GLU A 724 -1.42 -22.68 24.97
C GLU A 724 -1.14 -21.37 24.22
N TRP A 725 -1.47 -20.23 24.84
CA TRP A 725 -1.16 -18.91 24.29
C TRP A 725 0.34 -18.72 24.10
N LEU A 726 1.15 -19.05 25.11
CA LEU A 726 2.59 -18.88 25.08
C LEU A 726 3.24 -19.73 23.97
N HIS A 727 2.83 -21.00 23.84
CA HIS A 727 3.29 -21.86 22.74
C HIS A 727 2.93 -21.29 21.38
N GLY A 728 1.70 -20.77 21.20
CA GLY A 728 1.27 -20.13 19.96
C GLY A 728 2.15 -18.93 19.59
N VAL A 729 2.43 -18.04 20.54
CA VAL A 729 3.26 -16.85 20.31
C VAL A 729 4.73 -17.23 20.05
N CYS A 730 5.27 -18.24 20.73
CA CYS A 730 6.64 -18.72 20.55
C CYS A 730 6.92 -19.22 19.12
N LEU A 731 5.91 -19.71 18.39
CA LEU A 731 6.07 -20.16 16.99
C LEU A 731 6.20 -19.00 15.99
N VAL A 732 5.71 -17.82 16.34
CA VAL A 732 5.61 -16.67 15.43
C VAL A 732 6.66 -15.61 15.74
N ARG A 733 7.07 -15.46 17.00
CA ARG A 733 7.96 -14.36 17.45
C ARG A 733 9.32 -14.89 17.93
N PRO A 734 10.46 -14.45 17.33
CA PRO A 734 11.79 -14.98 17.66
C PRO A 734 12.26 -14.76 19.11
N THR A 735 11.92 -13.62 19.70
CA THR A 735 12.16 -13.26 21.11
C THR A 735 11.41 -14.20 22.04
N MET A 736 10.11 -14.39 21.79
CA MET A 736 9.28 -15.33 22.53
C MET A 736 9.72 -16.79 22.33
N HIS A 737 10.19 -17.17 21.14
CA HIS A 737 10.81 -18.47 20.92
C HIS A 737 12.01 -18.69 21.86
N THR A 738 12.87 -17.69 22.01
CA THR A 738 14.03 -17.76 22.93
C THR A 738 13.55 -17.91 24.38
N PHE A 739 12.52 -17.16 24.79
CA PHE A 739 11.89 -17.30 26.11
C PHE A 739 11.32 -18.72 26.33
N GLY A 740 10.60 -19.25 25.34
CA GLY A 740 10.04 -20.61 25.36
C GLY A 740 11.12 -21.69 25.47
N LEU A 741 12.27 -21.51 24.81
CA LEU A 741 13.41 -22.41 24.94
C LEU A 741 13.98 -22.44 26.36
N VAL A 742 14.17 -21.27 27.00
CA VAL A 742 14.67 -21.20 28.39
C VAL A 742 13.72 -21.93 29.31
N ARG A 743 12.40 -21.71 29.16
CA ARG A 743 11.37 -22.38 29.94
C ARG A 743 11.38 -23.90 29.72
N MET A 744 11.36 -24.35 28.47
CA MET A 744 11.40 -25.77 28.11
C MET A 744 12.64 -26.49 28.67
N PHE A 745 13.82 -25.87 28.54
CA PHE A 745 15.05 -26.41 29.13
C PHE A 745 14.98 -26.46 30.66
N SER A 746 14.47 -25.41 31.31
CA SER A 746 14.32 -25.40 32.76
C SER A 746 13.35 -26.47 33.28
N GLU A 747 12.24 -26.71 32.58
CA GLU A 747 11.27 -27.75 32.92
C GLU A 747 11.85 -29.15 32.72
N THR A 748 12.63 -29.36 31.66
CA THR A 748 13.39 -30.62 31.44
C THR A 748 14.33 -30.91 32.61
N PHE A 749 14.83 -29.86 33.24
CA PHE A 749 15.73 -29.91 34.38
C PHE A 749 15.02 -29.95 35.74
N GLY A 750 13.68 -29.98 35.76
CA GLY A 750 12.89 -29.93 36.99
C GLY A 750 13.03 -28.61 37.76
N ALA A 751 13.62 -27.58 37.13
CA ALA A 751 13.78 -26.26 37.72
C ALA A 751 12.48 -25.46 37.61
N ASN A 752 12.19 -24.64 38.63
CA ASN A 752 11.04 -23.76 38.61
C ASN A 752 11.39 -22.45 37.89
N PHE A 753 10.82 -22.23 36.70
CA PHE A 753 10.98 -20.99 35.95
C PHE A 753 10.30 -19.78 36.62
N GLY A 754 9.27 -20.03 37.43
CA GLY A 754 8.40 -19.01 38.02
C GLY A 754 7.00 -19.01 37.41
N ASP A 755 6.01 -18.66 38.22
CA ASP A 755 4.61 -18.59 37.79
C ASP A 755 4.41 -17.40 36.84
N CYS A 756 3.90 -17.66 35.63
CA CYS A 756 3.45 -16.65 34.70
C CYS A 756 1.94 -16.44 34.83
N ARG A 757 1.50 -15.21 35.10
CA ARG A 757 0.07 -14.85 35.19
C ARG A 757 -0.23 -13.54 34.46
N PRO A 758 -1.41 -13.40 33.84
CA PRO A 758 -1.78 -12.17 33.16
C PRO A 758 -2.09 -11.06 34.16
N ILE A 759 -1.76 -9.84 33.80
CA ILE A 759 -2.22 -8.61 34.44
C ILE A 759 -2.70 -7.65 33.34
N GLN A 760 -3.85 -7.02 33.55
CA GLN A 760 -4.46 -6.13 32.57
C GLN A 760 -4.64 -4.73 33.13
N LEU A 761 -4.24 -3.74 32.33
CA LEU A 761 -4.31 -2.33 32.67
C LEU A 761 -5.03 -1.55 31.55
N PRO A 762 -5.90 -0.58 31.87
CA PRO A 762 -6.32 -0.17 33.22
C PRO A 762 -7.14 -1.26 33.92
N TYR A 763 -7.08 -1.30 35.25
CA TYR A 763 -7.82 -2.28 36.06
C TYR A 763 -9.33 -2.10 35.88
N ARG A 764 -10.03 -3.21 35.60
CA ARG A 764 -11.48 -3.29 35.51
C ARG A 764 -11.99 -4.47 36.32
N VAL A 765 -13.13 -4.30 36.97
CA VAL A 765 -13.78 -5.35 37.77
C VAL A 765 -14.46 -6.34 36.81
N ASN A 766 -14.26 -7.64 37.01
CA ASN A 766 -14.76 -8.74 36.17
C ASN A 766 -14.31 -8.68 34.70
N ASP A 767 -13.06 -8.25 34.46
CA ASP A 767 -12.47 -8.25 33.12
C ASP A 767 -12.05 -9.65 32.66
N ASN A 768 -11.87 -9.83 31.35
CA ASN A 768 -11.37 -11.07 30.75
C ASN A 768 -10.00 -10.85 30.13
N TRP A 769 -9.17 -11.88 30.10
CA TRP A 769 -7.86 -11.79 29.46
C TRP A 769 -8.02 -11.62 27.95
N LEU A 770 -7.68 -10.44 27.41
CA LEU A 770 -7.90 -10.09 26.00
C LEU A 770 -7.00 -10.87 25.03
N ALA A 771 -5.94 -11.49 25.53
CA ALA A 771 -5.00 -12.25 24.69
C ALA A 771 -5.49 -13.66 24.35
N VAL A 772 -6.61 -14.12 24.95
CA VAL A 772 -7.28 -15.39 24.66
C VAL A 772 -8.74 -15.14 24.29
N GLU A 773 -9.49 -16.21 24.01
CA GLU A 773 -10.92 -16.09 23.74
C GLU A 773 -11.67 -15.44 24.92
N PHE A 774 -12.47 -14.42 24.60
CA PHE A 774 -13.24 -13.61 25.56
C PHE A 774 -14.73 -13.56 25.16
N PRO A 775 -15.66 -13.24 26.08
CA PRO A 775 -17.09 -13.27 25.80
C PRO A 775 -17.51 -12.31 24.69
N GLU A 776 -18.53 -12.70 23.93
CA GLU A 776 -19.17 -11.81 22.97
C GLU A 776 -19.74 -10.55 23.63
N GLY A 777 -19.56 -9.39 23.01
CA GLY A 777 -20.01 -8.09 23.54
C GLY A 777 -19.04 -7.42 24.52
N THR A 778 -17.84 -7.98 24.75
CA THR A 778 -16.78 -7.34 25.53
C THR A 778 -16.34 -6.03 24.85
N THR A 779 -16.45 -4.90 25.55
CA THR A 779 -16.02 -3.60 25.04
C THR A 779 -14.55 -3.35 25.37
N ILE A 780 -13.70 -3.29 24.34
CA ILE A 780 -12.26 -3.03 24.50
C ILE A 780 -12.00 -1.54 24.25
N VAL A 781 -11.52 -0.84 25.27
CA VAL A 781 -11.02 0.53 25.11
C VAL A 781 -9.61 0.45 24.49
N HIS A 782 -9.32 1.31 23.51
CA HIS A 782 -8.15 1.27 22.60
C HIS A 782 -6.75 1.35 23.26
N ASP A 783 -6.69 1.34 24.58
CA ASP A 783 -5.50 1.56 25.37
C ASP A 783 -5.33 0.50 26.46
N THR A 784 -5.86 -0.69 26.21
CA THR A 784 -5.68 -1.81 27.14
C THR A 784 -4.30 -2.43 26.93
N ILE A 785 -3.55 -2.61 28.01
CA ILE A 785 -2.27 -3.31 28.05
C ILE A 785 -2.52 -4.65 28.72
N ALA A 786 -2.31 -5.73 27.99
CA ALA A 786 -2.35 -7.09 28.49
C ALA A 786 -0.90 -7.57 28.70
N THR A 787 -0.46 -7.63 29.95
CA THR A 787 0.89 -8.05 30.29
C THR A 787 0.86 -9.47 30.84
N LEU A 788 1.58 -10.41 30.24
CA LEU A 788 1.91 -11.67 30.89
C LEU A 788 3.11 -11.42 31.82
N GLN A 789 2.87 -11.50 33.13
CA GLN A 789 3.88 -11.27 34.15
C GLN A 789 4.40 -12.60 34.70
N CYS A 790 5.69 -12.87 34.53
CA CYS A 790 6.37 -14.04 35.09
C CYS A 790 7.15 -13.66 36.34
N LEU A 791 6.90 -14.40 37.43
CA LEU A 791 7.36 -14.09 38.78
C LEU A 791 8.15 -15.27 39.36
N PRO A 792 9.46 -15.36 39.06
CA PRO A 792 10.34 -16.35 39.68
C PRO A 792 10.62 -16.08 41.16
N GLN A 793 10.40 -14.85 41.63
CA GLN A 793 10.77 -14.38 42.96
C GLN A 793 9.61 -13.62 43.60
N ASN A 794 9.78 -13.20 44.86
CA ASN A 794 8.77 -12.43 45.57
C ASN A 794 8.47 -11.12 44.85
N PHE A 795 7.18 -10.85 44.61
CA PHE A 795 6.73 -9.62 43.99
C PHE A 795 5.93 -8.79 44.98
N THR A 796 6.39 -7.56 45.25
CA THR A 796 5.69 -6.59 46.10
C THR A 796 5.27 -5.39 45.25
N PRO A 797 3.99 -5.25 44.84
CA PRO A 797 3.59 -4.20 43.90
C PRO A 797 3.80 -2.76 44.41
N ALA A 798 3.86 -2.55 45.72
CA ALA A 798 4.13 -1.23 46.31
C ALA A 798 5.62 -0.90 46.44
N GLY A 799 6.52 -1.86 46.19
CA GLY A 799 7.96 -1.70 46.30
C GLY A 799 8.63 -1.34 44.98
N ALA A 800 9.95 -1.12 45.05
CA ALA A 800 10.78 -1.01 43.86
C ALA A 800 10.75 -2.32 43.05
N GLN A 801 10.95 -2.21 41.75
CA GLN A 801 10.91 -3.31 40.78
C GLN A 801 12.16 -3.29 39.91
N CYS A 802 12.52 -4.45 39.38
CA CYS A 802 13.49 -4.60 38.30
C CYS A 802 13.13 -5.84 37.47
N GLY A 803 13.57 -5.91 36.22
CA GLY A 803 13.26 -7.06 35.36
C GLY A 803 13.41 -6.78 33.87
N PHE A 804 13.03 -7.78 33.07
CA PHE A 804 13.08 -7.76 31.62
C PHE A 804 11.70 -7.59 31.01
N LEU A 805 11.57 -6.69 30.05
CA LEU A 805 10.54 -6.78 29.04
C LEU A 805 11.08 -7.64 27.90
N VAL A 806 10.49 -8.83 27.74
CA VAL A 806 10.91 -9.84 26.77
C VAL A 806 10.45 -9.44 25.37
N ASP A 807 9.21 -8.99 25.24
CA ASP A 807 8.63 -8.58 23.96
C ASP A 807 7.39 -7.69 24.19
N GLU A 808 7.08 -6.85 23.20
CA GLU A 808 5.82 -6.11 23.10
C GLU A 808 5.31 -6.05 21.67
N TRP A 809 3.99 -6.13 21.51
CA TRP A 809 3.34 -5.94 20.22
C TRP A 809 1.90 -5.47 20.39
N THR A 810 1.42 -4.69 19.43
CA THR A 810 0.01 -4.33 19.35
C THR A 810 -0.72 -5.40 18.55
N GLU A 811 -1.82 -5.89 19.12
CA GLU A 811 -2.75 -6.76 18.44
C GLU A 811 -3.99 -5.97 18.05
N THR A 812 -4.49 -6.26 16.85
CA THR A 812 -5.62 -5.56 16.26
C THR A 812 -6.68 -6.58 15.90
N LEU A 813 -7.84 -6.45 16.54
CA LEU A 813 -8.97 -7.34 16.31
C LEU A 813 -9.79 -6.79 15.12
N PRO A 814 -9.96 -7.57 14.05
CA PRO A 814 -10.78 -7.16 12.92
C PRO A 814 -12.26 -7.08 13.33
N GLN A 815 -13.03 -6.25 12.62
CA GLN A 815 -14.47 -6.21 12.81
C GLN A 815 -15.12 -7.55 12.39
N LYS A 816 -16.27 -7.88 13.00
CA LYS A 816 -17.06 -9.07 12.63
C LYS A 816 -17.66 -8.94 11.22
N GLU A 817 -17.96 -7.72 10.79
CA GLU A 817 -18.55 -7.41 9.50
C GLU A 817 -17.66 -6.41 8.78
N GLU A 818 -17.39 -6.65 7.49
CA GLU A 818 -16.53 -5.80 6.67
C GLU A 818 -17.20 -5.48 5.34
N VAL A 819 -17.00 -4.25 4.86
CA VAL A 819 -17.52 -3.83 3.55
C VAL A 819 -16.60 -4.35 2.46
N THR A 820 -17.01 -5.45 1.83
CA THR A 820 -16.33 -6.02 0.67
C THR A 820 -16.84 -5.44 -0.65
N GLY A 821 -16.07 -5.61 -1.72
CA GLY A 821 -16.42 -5.12 -3.05
C GLY A 821 -16.68 -6.27 -4.04
N ILE A 822 -17.70 -6.16 -4.87
CA ILE A 822 -17.95 -7.07 -5.99
C ILE A 822 -17.83 -6.29 -7.29
N THR A 823 -17.03 -6.80 -8.22
CA THR A 823 -17.02 -6.33 -9.61
C THR A 823 -17.58 -7.44 -10.50
N PHE A 824 -18.43 -7.08 -11.46
CA PHE A 824 -19.00 -8.02 -12.41
C PHE A 824 -18.90 -7.46 -13.82
N ASN A 825 -18.66 -8.36 -14.77
CA ASN A 825 -18.69 -8.02 -16.17
C ASN A 825 -20.16 -7.90 -16.59
N TYR A 826 -20.54 -6.75 -17.13
CA TYR A 826 -21.85 -6.50 -17.69
C TYR A 826 -21.67 -5.87 -19.07
N ASP A 827 -22.31 -6.46 -20.08
CA ASP A 827 -22.31 -5.92 -21.44
C ASP A 827 -23.23 -4.69 -21.49
N THR A 828 -22.67 -3.53 -21.19
CA THR A 828 -23.40 -2.26 -21.29
C THR A 828 -23.72 -1.97 -22.76
N PRO A 829 -24.94 -1.54 -23.11
CA PRO A 829 -25.24 -1.10 -24.46
C PRO A 829 -24.24 -0.01 -24.90
N ASN A 830 -23.60 -0.21 -26.05
CA ASN A 830 -22.62 0.73 -26.65
C ASN A 830 -23.20 2.12 -27.02
N SER A 831 -24.43 2.43 -26.61
CA SER A 831 -25.16 3.64 -26.95
C SER A 831 -25.60 4.37 -25.67
N ALA A 832 -24.99 5.52 -25.41
CA ALA A 832 -25.44 6.45 -24.39
C ALA A 832 -26.70 7.21 -24.85
N ALA A 833 -27.52 7.67 -23.89
CA ALA A 833 -28.67 8.51 -24.19
C ALA A 833 -28.23 9.77 -24.95
N ALA A 834 -28.94 10.11 -26.03
CA ALA A 834 -28.69 11.37 -26.72
C ALA A 834 -28.98 12.52 -25.73
N ASN A 835 -27.97 13.33 -25.41
CA ASN A 835 -28.13 14.56 -24.63
C ASN A 835 -28.87 15.63 -25.46
N ALA A 836 -30.07 15.32 -25.95
CA ALA A 836 -30.82 16.11 -26.91
C ALA A 836 -32.29 16.22 -26.51
N VAL A 837 -32.80 17.45 -26.43
CA VAL A 837 -34.22 17.75 -26.15
C VAL A 837 -34.97 17.88 -27.48
N LEU A 838 -36.04 17.09 -27.64
CA LEU A 838 -36.93 17.18 -28.80
C LEU A 838 -38.15 18.03 -28.46
N LEU A 839 -38.33 19.15 -29.17
CA LEU A 839 -39.55 19.96 -29.10
C LEU A 839 -40.53 19.50 -30.19
N ALA A 840 -41.47 18.63 -29.83
CA ALA A 840 -42.51 18.17 -30.75
C ALA A 840 -43.57 19.26 -30.99
N VAL A 841 -43.95 19.47 -32.25
CA VAL A 841 -45.03 20.37 -32.68
C VAL A 841 -46.16 19.54 -33.27
N THR A 842 -47.40 19.72 -32.80
CA THR A 842 -48.50 18.85 -33.25
C THR A 842 -48.83 19.10 -34.73
N PRO A 843 -48.91 18.04 -35.57
CA PRO A 843 -49.22 18.17 -36.99
C PRO A 843 -50.69 18.51 -37.26
N VAL A 844 -51.59 18.27 -36.29
CA VAL A 844 -53.03 18.63 -36.34
C VAL A 844 -53.46 19.19 -34.98
N GLU A 845 -54.16 20.31 -34.99
CA GLU A 845 -54.63 20.97 -33.75
C GLU A 845 -55.97 20.39 -33.29
N THR A 846 -55.91 19.26 -32.58
CA THR A 846 -57.09 18.60 -31.99
C THR A 846 -57.27 18.89 -30.49
N GLY A 847 -56.30 19.56 -29.87
CA GLY A 847 -56.31 19.89 -28.44
C GLY A 847 -55.76 18.80 -27.51
N HIS A 848 -55.40 17.63 -28.05
CA HIS A 848 -54.70 16.56 -27.34
C HIS A 848 -53.61 15.95 -28.24
N TRP A 849 -52.61 15.28 -27.66
CA TRP A 849 -51.63 14.52 -28.44
C TRP A 849 -52.22 13.18 -28.89
N SER A 850 -51.83 12.74 -30.09
CA SER A 850 -51.98 11.35 -30.54
C SER A 850 -50.65 10.63 -30.39
N TRP A 851 -50.69 9.38 -29.94
CA TRP A 851 -49.50 8.55 -29.76
C TRP A 851 -48.74 8.34 -31.08
N ASP A 852 -49.45 8.07 -32.17
CA ASP A 852 -48.85 7.87 -33.49
C ASP A 852 -48.14 9.12 -34.00
N ASN A 853 -48.66 10.32 -33.67
CA ASN A 853 -48.01 11.58 -34.02
C ASN A 853 -46.72 11.78 -33.22
N LEU A 854 -46.67 11.34 -31.95
CA LEU A 854 -45.46 11.42 -31.13
C LEU A 854 -44.39 10.46 -31.63
N ILE A 855 -44.74 9.20 -31.92
CA ILE A 855 -43.82 8.23 -32.53
C ILE A 855 -43.33 8.75 -33.88
N GLY A 856 -44.25 9.19 -34.73
CA GLY A 856 -43.92 9.75 -36.04
C GLY A 856 -42.97 10.94 -35.95
N THR A 857 -43.15 11.81 -34.94
CA THR A 857 -42.24 12.94 -34.70
C THR A 857 -40.84 12.47 -34.33
N VAL A 858 -40.69 11.46 -33.48
CA VAL A 858 -39.37 10.92 -33.10
C VAL A 858 -38.69 10.29 -34.32
N LEU A 859 -39.41 9.45 -35.08
CA LEU A 859 -38.88 8.78 -36.28
C LEU A 859 -38.46 9.79 -37.35
N ASP A 860 -39.34 10.73 -37.71
CA ASP A 860 -39.06 11.79 -38.69
C ASP A 860 -37.88 12.67 -38.24
N THR A 861 -37.75 12.95 -36.94
CA THR A 861 -36.61 13.70 -36.43
C THR A 861 -35.29 12.94 -36.59
N PHE A 862 -35.26 11.63 -36.31
CA PHE A 862 -34.06 10.82 -36.50
C PHE A 862 -33.70 10.64 -37.98
N GLU A 863 -34.68 10.44 -38.86
CA GLU A 863 -34.45 10.41 -40.31
C GLU A 863 -33.85 11.74 -40.80
N ARG A 864 -34.43 12.88 -40.38
CA ARG A 864 -33.89 14.21 -40.70
C ARG A 864 -32.51 14.45 -40.11
N ALA A 865 -32.23 13.95 -38.90
CA ALA A 865 -30.91 14.06 -38.30
C ALA A 865 -29.84 13.35 -39.15
N LYS A 866 -30.16 12.18 -39.71
CA LYS A 866 -29.27 11.48 -40.65
C LYS A 866 -29.11 12.24 -41.97
N LEU A 867 -30.21 12.78 -42.51
CA LEU A 867 -30.16 13.59 -43.72
C LEU A 867 -29.34 14.88 -43.55
N ARG A 868 -29.27 15.44 -42.34
CA ARG A 868 -28.42 16.61 -42.00
C ARG A 868 -26.91 16.33 -42.00
N VAL A 869 -26.51 15.07 -41.90
CA VAL A 869 -25.08 14.68 -41.97
C VAL A 869 -24.57 14.67 -43.42
N VAL A 870 -25.46 14.89 -44.40
CA VAL A 870 -25.07 15.01 -45.82
C VAL A 870 -24.40 16.37 -46.06
N GLU A 871 -23.10 16.35 -46.33
CA GLU A 871 -22.31 17.53 -46.64
C GLU A 871 -22.39 17.91 -48.15
N PRO A 872 -22.16 19.18 -48.52
CA PRO A 872 -22.12 19.62 -49.92
C PRO A 872 -21.15 18.79 -50.79
N ASP A 873 -19.99 18.42 -50.24
CA ASP A 873 -19.00 17.58 -50.92
C ASP A 873 -19.56 16.19 -51.27
N MET A 874 -20.47 15.65 -50.44
CA MET A 874 -21.16 14.39 -50.72
C MET A 874 -22.20 14.55 -51.83
N ILE A 875 -22.84 15.73 -51.94
CA ILE A 875 -23.82 16.05 -52.99
C ILE A 875 -23.13 16.25 -54.35
N ASP A 876 -21.92 16.83 -54.37
CA ASP A 876 -21.13 16.98 -55.59
C ASP A 876 -20.73 15.63 -56.21
N THR A 877 -20.63 14.56 -55.41
CA THR A 877 -20.43 13.19 -55.93
C THR A 877 -21.68 12.63 -56.65
N LEU A 878 -22.85 13.23 -56.44
CA LEU A 878 -24.11 12.85 -57.08
C LEU A 878 -24.27 13.60 -58.41
N THR A 879 -23.61 13.07 -59.45
CA THR A 879 -23.52 13.59 -60.83
C THR A 879 -24.84 14.03 -61.50
N ARG A 880 -26.01 13.58 -61.01
CA ARG A 880 -27.33 13.94 -61.55
C ARG A 880 -28.02 15.09 -60.83
N VAL A 881 -27.58 15.43 -59.62
CA VAL A 881 -28.22 16.41 -58.74
C VAL A 881 -27.44 17.72 -58.69
N ALA A 882 -26.11 17.66 -58.83
CA ALA A 882 -25.23 18.83 -58.89
C ALA A 882 -25.66 19.94 -59.87
N PRO A 883 -26.20 19.66 -61.09
CA PRO A 883 -26.65 20.70 -62.01
C PRO A 883 -27.92 21.46 -61.57
N LEU A 884 -28.66 20.96 -60.59
CA LEU A 884 -29.91 21.56 -60.09
C LEU A 884 -29.68 22.56 -58.95
N LEU A 885 -28.46 22.64 -58.40
CA LEU A 885 -28.08 23.55 -57.31
C LEU A 885 -28.28 25.04 -57.62
N PRO A 886 -28.02 25.56 -58.84
CA PRO A 886 -28.26 26.98 -59.15
C PRO A 886 -29.74 27.42 -59.10
N ALA A 887 -30.68 26.48 -58.96
CA ALA A 887 -32.11 26.79 -58.88
C ALA A 887 -32.54 27.41 -57.53
N THR A 888 -31.65 27.50 -56.54
CA THR A 888 -31.96 28.07 -55.21
C THR A 888 -31.81 29.60 -55.13
N ILE A 889 -31.22 30.26 -56.13
CA ILE A 889 -31.11 31.73 -56.20
C ILE A 889 -32.03 32.25 -57.32
N ALA A 890 -33.34 32.23 -57.07
CA ALA A 890 -34.36 32.80 -57.95
C ALA A 890 -35.06 34.02 -57.31
N GLU A 891 -35.49 34.98 -58.13
CA GLU A 891 -36.19 36.19 -57.69
C GLU A 891 -37.58 35.84 -57.10
N PHE A 892 -37.87 36.29 -55.88
CA PHE A 892 -39.20 36.14 -55.27
C PHE A 892 -40.14 37.18 -55.89
N THR A 893 -41.14 36.74 -56.65
CA THR A 893 -42.07 37.63 -57.38
C THR A 893 -43.52 37.21 -57.16
N THR A 894 -44.37 38.18 -56.86
CA THR A 894 -45.80 37.95 -56.56
C THR A 894 -46.68 37.90 -57.81
N GLY A 895 -46.12 38.13 -59.01
CA GLY A 895 -46.84 38.13 -60.28
C GLY A 895 -47.04 36.75 -60.91
N LYS A 896 -48.18 36.55 -61.58
CA LYS A 896 -48.56 35.29 -62.27
C LYS A 896 -47.75 34.97 -63.54
N SER A 897 -46.87 35.86 -63.99
CA SER A 897 -46.16 35.75 -65.28
C SER A 897 -44.72 35.26 -65.17
N THR A 898 -44.30 34.76 -64.01
CA THR A 898 -42.92 34.38 -63.69
C THR A 898 -42.89 33.18 -62.72
N ILE A 899 -41.86 32.33 -62.80
CA ILE A 899 -41.68 31.18 -61.90
C ILE A 899 -41.37 31.70 -60.49
N ASN A 900 -42.25 31.41 -59.52
CA ASN A 900 -42.13 31.81 -58.11
C ASN A 900 -41.81 30.59 -57.22
N LEU A 901 -41.06 30.77 -56.13
CA LEU A 901 -40.79 29.77 -55.09
C LEU A 901 -41.87 29.70 -53.98
N ASP A 902 -42.91 30.52 -54.03
CA ASP A 902 -44.11 30.34 -53.19
C ASP A 902 -44.90 29.09 -53.65
N TYR A 903 -44.46 27.94 -53.15
CA TYR A 903 -45.04 26.63 -53.48
C TYR A 903 -46.53 26.55 -53.10
N ALA A 904 -47.00 27.31 -52.10
CA ALA A 904 -48.40 27.32 -51.71
C ALA A 904 -49.29 27.94 -52.80
N ARG A 905 -48.84 29.02 -53.45
CA ARG A 905 -49.53 29.63 -54.60
C ARG A 905 -49.45 28.78 -55.86
N ASN A 906 -48.29 28.16 -56.12
CA ASN A 906 -48.14 27.25 -57.27
C ASN A 906 -49.06 26.04 -57.13
N LEU A 907 -49.11 25.40 -55.95
CA LEU A 907 -50.01 24.28 -55.66
C LEU A 907 -51.49 24.67 -55.76
N ALA A 908 -51.88 25.86 -55.28
CA ALA A 908 -53.26 26.35 -55.43
C ALA A 908 -53.65 26.54 -56.90
N SER A 909 -52.73 27.05 -57.74
CA SER A 909 -52.97 27.23 -59.18
C SER A 909 -53.00 25.91 -59.96
N VAL A 910 -52.11 24.97 -59.61
CA VAL A 910 -52.07 23.63 -60.20
C VAL A 910 -53.32 22.86 -59.82
N ASN A 911 -53.73 22.88 -58.55
CA ASN A 911 -54.96 22.23 -58.06
C ASN A 911 -56.22 22.83 -58.70
N ALA A 912 -56.28 24.16 -58.89
CA ALA A 912 -57.39 24.79 -59.60
C ALA A 912 -57.45 24.35 -61.08
N ALA A 913 -56.31 24.23 -61.76
CA ALA A 913 -56.23 23.76 -63.14
C ALA A 913 -56.52 22.24 -63.27
N THR A 914 -56.12 21.42 -62.30
CA THR A 914 -56.46 19.98 -62.27
C THR A 914 -57.93 19.75 -61.96
N LEU A 915 -58.57 20.62 -61.17
CA LEU A 915 -60.02 20.61 -60.93
C LEU A 915 -60.83 21.02 -62.18
N GLU A 916 -60.30 21.89 -63.04
CA GLU A 916 -60.92 22.20 -64.34
C GLU A 916 -60.71 21.11 -65.39
N LEU A 917 -59.54 20.44 -65.39
CA LEU A 917 -59.24 19.32 -66.29
C LEU A 917 -59.95 18.01 -65.93
N SER A 918 -60.38 17.84 -64.68
CA SER A 918 -61.20 16.67 -64.26
C SER A 918 -62.71 16.87 -64.45
N ARG A 919 -63.14 18.06 -64.91
CA ARG A 919 -64.53 18.40 -65.26
C ARG A 919 -64.80 18.52 -66.77
N LYS A 920 -63.80 18.25 -67.61
CA LYS A 920 -63.93 17.98 -69.04
C LYS A 920 -63.60 16.53 -69.30
#